data_AF-A0A850JDG3-F1
#
_entry.id   AF-A0A850JDG3-F1
#
_cell.length_a   1.000
_cell.length_b   1.000
_cell.length_c   1.000
_cell.angle_alpha   90.00
_cell.angle_beta   90.00
_cell.angle_gamma   90.00
#
_symmetry.space_group_name_H-M   'P 1'
#
loop_
_entity.id
_entity.type
_entity.pdbx_description
1 polymer ?
#
loop_
_entity_poly.entity_id
_entity_poly.type
_entity_poly.pdbx_seq_one_letter_code
_entity_poly.pdbx_strand_id
1 'polypeptide(L)'
;MFDRWGRWVHRRRRWVLAVAGALLVFAGVWGTGVFGALSASGGFETPGSESTKATQIAEQALGRDAADVVILYQGETTVDDPSYRTSVERALAALPPGKVLDTATYWTTNAPQFVSEDRKATYAVLQLTGADEAARDDSYQTIKDELDDVGGGLTAKVGGSVATSATINDRVASDIPRAEAIAMPILLVLLVLIFGGLVAASLPLLVGGIAILGSFTALHTLALLTDVSIFAVNISTFLGLGLAIDYGLFMVSRFREELRQDGTSVEDALATTMNTAGRTVAVSGITVAVSLSGLLLFDQNFLVSMGYGGIATVFVCMLGALTVLPALLSVLGPKVDALPLRRRRRTSCGWWGRVAYSVMRRPVIYVVATVALLLALGGPFLRINWGGVDANALPDGSEARAVAEAMETQFPRNVTSPINAVVTGTSARAAIDAYGDRLAALPGAGDAAVTGANGTTTQIAVGYDADPYSDAARDLVQQVRDVPAPAGAQVHVGGATADVVDELAGLGGTLPWLALLVGGATFVLLFLAFGSVVLPLKAIVMNMLSLSATFGLVVLIFQEGHLSGLLNFTAIGAIAPAMPILMLVLLFGISMDYEVFLLSRVREEYDLTGSNVTAVAAGVERTGSIITSAALLFIVVIGAFATSGITFIKMVGVGMAVAILMDATIIRGLLVPAMMRLMGRVNWWAPGPLARLYGRYGIREVPATNLRKPLVVSVTRHETESHSTGTTSRDAYRGGPCPADPETTPRDAPLEAPWPRT
;
A
#
# COMPACT_ATOMS: atom_id res chain seq x y z
N MET A 1 19.54 26.23 -2.47
CA MET A 1 18.10 26.43 -2.76
C MET A 1 17.29 26.38 -1.46
N PHE A 2 17.32 25.25 -0.74
CA PHE A 2 16.57 25.05 0.50
C PHE A 2 16.86 26.06 1.62
N ASP A 3 18.12 26.46 1.85
CA ASP A 3 18.45 27.56 2.79
C ASP A 3 17.70 28.87 2.45
N ARG A 4 17.74 29.30 1.17
CA ARG A 4 17.03 30.52 0.71
C ARG A 4 15.52 30.39 0.90
N TRP A 5 14.96 29.22 0.62
CA TRP A 5 13.54 28.94 0.83
C TRP A 5 13.18 29.04 2.32
N GLY A 6 13.97 28.44 3.22
CA GLY A 6 13.76 28.52 4.66
C GLY A 6 13.74 29.95 5.19
N ARG A 7 14.70 30.79 4.76
CA ARG A 7 14.74 32.21 5.12
C ARG A 7 13.54 32.99 4.56
N TRP A 8 13.11 32.68 3.33
CA TRP A 8 11.93 33.30 2.74
C TRP A 8 10.66 32.96 3.52
N VAL A 9 10.48 31.68 3.88
CA VAL A 9 9.35 31.22 4.71
C VAL A 9 9.40 31.89 6.08
N HIS A 10 10.57 32.02 6.72
CA HIS A 10 10.71 32.74 7.99
C HIS A 10 10.21 34.19 7.89
N ARG A 11 10.64 34.92 6.85
CA ARG A 11 10.28 36.34 6.65
C ARG A 11 8.81 36.54 6.31
N ARG A 12 8.21 35.61 5.56
CA ARG A 12 6.82 35.68 5.10
C ARG A 12 5.86 34.78 5.88
N ARG A 13 6.29 34.21 7.02
CA ARG A 13 5.56 33.16 7.77
C ARG A 13 4.07 33.44 8.01
N ARG A 14 3.70 34.68 8.34
CA ARG A 14 2.28 35.04 8.57
C ARG A 14 1.44 34.97 7.30
N TRP A 15 2.00 35.39 6.16
CA TRP A 15 1.34 35.28 4.86
C TRP A 15 1.24 33.82 4.41
N VAL A 16 2.31 33.04 4.61
CA VAL A 16 2.29 31.59 4.31
C VAL A 16 1.18 30.90 5.10
N LEU A 17 1.07 31.17 6.41
CA LEU A 17 0.01 30.60 7.25
C LEU A 17 -1.39 31.12 6.88
N ALA A 18 -1.54 32.38 6.48
CA ALA A 18 -2.82 32.92 6.04
C ALA A 18 -3.30 32.24 4.74
N VAL A 19 -2.40 32.07 3.76
CA VAL A 19 -2.69 31.36 2.51
C VAL A 19 -2.98 29.88 2.79
N ALA A 20 -2.18 29.23 3.63
CA ALA A 20 -2.41 27.84 4.03
C ALA A 20 -3.76 27.67 4.74
N GLY A 21 -4.15 28.62 5.61
CA GLY A 21 -5.46 28.63 6.27
C GLY A 21 -6.61 28.84 5.28
N ALA A 22 -6.46 29.74 4.31
CA ALA A 22 -7.47 29.93 3.26
C ALA A 22 -7.62 28.69 2.37
N LEU A 23 -6.50 28.07 1.99
CA LEU A 23 -6.49 26.81 1.24
C LEU A 23 -7.09 25.66 2.06
N LEU A 24 -6.87 25.63 3.37
CA LEU A 24 -7.47 24.63 4.25
C LEU A 24 -8.99 24.78 4.33
N VAL A 25 -9.51 26.01 4.44
CA VAL A 25 -10.96 26.27 4.41
C VAL A 25 -11.53 25.88 3.06
N PHE A 26 -10.86 26.25 1.97
CA PHE A 26 -11.24 25.83 0.62
C PHE A 26 -11.27 24.30 0.49
N ALA A 27 -10.23 23.62 0.97
CA ALA A 27 -10.11 22.17 0.94
C ALA A 27 -11.20 21.49 1.78
N GLY A 28 -11.58 22.07 2.92
CA GLY A 28 -12.66 21.55 3.76
C GLY A 28 -14.06 21.69 3.15
N VAL A 29 -14.29 22.70 2.29
CA VAL A 29 -15.60 22.91 1.62
C VAL A 29 -15.68 22.19 0.28
N TRP A 30 -14.62 22.28 -0.52
CA TRP A 30 -14.56 21.72 -1.87
C TRP A 30 -14.09 20.26 -1.86
N GLY A 31 -13.00 19.97 -1.13
CA GLY A 31 -12.37 18.66 -1.13
C GLY A 31 -13.26 17.53 -0.61
N THR A 32 -14.21 17.83 0.29
CA THR A 32 -15.19 16.83 0.78
C THR A 32 -16.16 16.37 -0.30
N GLY A 33 -16.33 17.13 -1.39
CA GLY A 33 -17.13 16.68 -2.53
C GLY A 33 -16.53 15.48 -3.25
N VAL A 34 -15.29 15.07 -2.93
CA VAL A 34 -14.60 13.95 -3.59
C VAL A 34 -15.42 12.66 -3.49
N PHE A 35 -16.07 12.42 -2.34
CA PHE A 35 -16.87 11.21 -2.13
C PHE A 35 -18.05 11.05 -3.09
N GLY A 36 -18.56 12.15 -3.67
CA GLY A 36 -19.61 12.10 -4.68
C GLY A 36 -19.11 12.12 -6.13
N ALA A 37 -17.81 12.35 -6.35
CA ALA A 37 -17.20 12.45 -7.69
C ALA A 37 -16.38 11.20 -8.07
N LEU A 38 -16.14 10.30 -7.12
CA LEU A 38 -15.37 9.07 -7.35
C LEU A 38 -16.25 8.00 -7.98
N SER A 39 -15.64 7.19 -8.85
CA SER A 39 -16.30 6.06 -9.49
C SER A 39 -16.56 4.97 -8.45
N ALA A 40 -17.82 4.53 -8.36
CA ALA A 40 -18.25 3.40 -7.53
C ALA A 40 -17.81 2.03 -8.09
N SER A 41 -17.32 1.98 -9.34
CA SER A 41 -16.89 0.75 -9.97
C SER A 41 -15.59 0.21 -9.37
N GLY A 42 -15.55 -1.11 -9.17
CA GLY A 42 -14.40 -1.81 -8.58
C GLY A 42 -13.10 -1.64 -9.39
N GLY A 43 -13.20 -1.41 -10.70
CA GLY A 43 -12.06 -1.09 -11.57
C GLY A 43 -10.95 -2.15 -11.58
N PHE A 44 -11.29 -3.39 -11.19
CA PHE A 44 -10.39 -4.54 -11.08
C PHE A 44 -10.20 -5.27 -12.43
N GLU A 45 -11.13 -5.10 -13.37
CA GLU A 45 -11.03 -5.66 -14.70
C GLU A 45 -9.84 -5.08 -15.49
N THR A 46 -9.34 -5.84 -16.46
CA THR A 46 -8.25 -5.41 -17.35
C THR A 46 -8.84 -4.85 -18.65
N PRO A 47 -8.85 -3.52 -18.85
CA PRO A 47 -9.48 -2.93 -20.02
C PRO A 47 -8.91 -3.47 -21.34
N GLY A 48 -9.80 -3.86 -22.25
CA GLY A 48 -9.41 -4.37 -23.56
C GLY A 48 -8.91 -5.81 -23.59
N SER A 49 -8.98 -6.54 -22.46
CA SER A 49 -8.76 -7.99 -22.41
C SER A 49 -9.77 -8.75 -23.27
N GLU A 50 -9.50 -10.04 -23.50
CA GLU A 50 -10.43 -10.89 -24.24
C GLU A 50 -11.70 -11.13 -23.43
N SER A 51 -11.56 -11.33 -22.12
CA SER A 51 -12.67 -11.56 -21.21
C SER A 51 -13.63 -10.36 -21.13
N THR A 52 -13.11 -9.13 -20.99
CA THR A 52 -13.91 -7.90 -21.00
C THR A 52 -14.60 -7.69 -22.36
N LYS A 53 -13.92 -8.02 -23.48
CA LYS A 53 -14.55 -7.97 -24.81
C LYS A 53 -15.67 -9.00 -24.96
N ALA A 54 -15.47 -10.23 -24.47
CA ALA A 54 -16.50 -11.26 -24.49
C ALA A 54 -17.76 -10.78 -23.77
N THR A 55 -17.61 -10.23 -22.55
CA THR A 55 -18.71 -9.66 -21.77
C THR A 55 -19.40 -8.52 -22.51
N GLN A 56 -18.65 -7.54 -23.03
CA GLN A 56 -19.23 -6.41 -23.77
C GLN A 56 -20.00 -6.83 -25.02
N ILE A 57 -19.47 -7.79 -25.77
CA ILE A 57 -20.12 -8.31 -26.99
C ILE A 57 -21.39 -9.08 -26.62
N ALA A 58 -21.34 -9.92 -25.59
CA ALA A 58 -22.50 -10.65 -25.10
C ALA A 58 -23.60 -9.68 -24.64
N GLU A 59 -23.26 -8.68 -23.82
CA GLU A 59 -24.21 -7.67 -23.33
C GLU A 59 -24.86 -6.87 -24.46
N GLN A 60 -24.08 -6.46 -25.47
CA GLN A 60 -24.61 -5.67 -26.59
C GLN A 60 -25.52 -6.48 -27.52
N ALA A 61 -25.21 -7.75 -27.75
CA ALA A 61 -25.91 -8.58 -28.74
C ALA A 61 -27.05 -9.40 -28.14
N LEU A 62 -26.85 -9.98 -26.97
CA LEU A 62 -27.80 -10.89 -26.31
C LEU A 62 -28.66 -10.18 -25.26
N GLY A 63 -28.35 -8.91 -24.98
CA GLY A 63 -28.81 -8.24 -23.77
C GLY A 63 -27.93 -8.63 -22.59
N ARG A 64 -28.09 -7.92 -21.48
CA ARG A 64 -27.35 -8.26 -20.27
C ARG A 64 -27.93 -9.53 -19.67
N ASP A 65 -27.09 -10.53 -19.49
CA ASP A 65 -27.39 -11.77 -18.75
C ASP A 65 -26.92 -11.64 -17.27
N ALA A 66 -26.66 -10.41 -16.83
CA ALA A 66 -26.13 -10.10 -15.52
C ALA A 66 -27.26 -9.86 -14.51
N ALA A 67 -27.21 -10.61 -13.41
CA ALA A 67 -28.00 -10.32 -12.23
C ALA A 67 -27.36 -9.16 -11.45
N ASP A 68 -27.71 -7.91 -11.82
CA ASP A 68 -27.21 -6.71 -11.13
C ASP A 68 -27.52 -6.77 -9.64
N VAL A 69 -28.76 -7.17 -9.32
CA VAL A 69 -29.24 -7.41 -7.97
C VAL A 69 -29.94 -8.76 -7.92
N VAL A 70 -29.59 -9.55 -6.90
CA VAL A 70 -30.25 -10.80 -6.55
C VAL A 70 -30.88 -10.61 -5.20
N ILE A 71 -32.20 -10.77 -5.11
CA ILE A 71 -32.90 -10.74 -3.83
C ILE A 71 -33.28 -12.17 -3.46
N LEU A 72 -32.71 -12.67 -2.37
CA LEU A 72 -33.06 -13.96 -1.81
C LEU A 72 -34.22 -13.79 -0.83
N TYR A 73 -35.33 -14.47 -1.10
CA TYR A 73 -36.47 -14.57 -0.21
C TYR A 73 -36.44 -15.90 0.53
N GLN A 74 -36.61 -15.88 1.85
CA GLN A 74 -36.65 -17.07 2.70
C GLN A 74 -37.86 -17.00 3.63
N GLY A 75 -38.52 -18.14 3.84
CA GLY A 75 -39.68 -18.24 4.73
C GLY A 75 -39.88 -19.63 5.32
N GLU A 76 -40.83 -19.76 6.24
CA GLU A 76 -41.24 -21.07 6.77
C GLU A 76 -42.19 -21.81 5.82
N THR A 77 -42.94 -21.05 5.01
CA THR A 77 -43.85 -21.55 3.97
C THR A 77 -43.11 -21.88 2.68
N THR A 78 -43.69 -22.76 1.88
CA THR A 78 -43.13 -23.15 0.57
C THR A 78 -43.40 -22.12 -0.51
N VAL A 79 -42.51 -22.00 -1.50
CA VAL A 79 -42.64 -21.10 -2.66
C VAL A 79 -43.93 -21.32 -3.47
N ASP A 80 -44.53 -22.51 -3.38
CA ASP A 80 -45.82 -22.85 -4.00
C ASP A 80 -47.04 -22.22 -3.31
N ASP A 81 -46.87 -21.65 -2.11
CA ASP A 81 -47.97 -21.03 -1.36
C ASP A 81 -48.38 -19.70 -2.02
N PRO A 82 -49.68 -19.47 -2.31
CA PRO A 82 -50.16 -18.21 -2.87
C PRO A 82 -49.79 -16.97 -2.04
N SER A 83 -49.70 -17.11 -0.71
CA SER A 83 -49.30 -16.01 0.19
C SER A 83 -47.82 -15.64 0.04
N TYR A 84 -46.96 -16.61 -0.24
CA TYR A 84 -45.54 -16.40 -0.54
C TYR A 84 -45.41 -15.58 -1.83
N ARG A 85 -46.04 -16.07 -2.91
CA ARG A 85 -46.04 -15.41 -4.22
C ARG A 85 -46.56 -13.97 -4.13
N THR A 86 -47.70 -13.77 -3.48
CA THR A 86 -48.34 -12.44 -3.41
C THR A 86 -47.46 -11.43 -2.66
N SER A 87 -46.71 -11.88 -1.65
CA SER A 87 -45.81 -11.01 -0.88
C SER A 87 -44.62 -10.56 -1.74
N VAL A 88 -43.98 -11.49 -2.46
CA VAL A 88 -42.86 -11.18 -3.36
C VAL A 88 -43.30 -10.31 -4.55
N GLU A 89 -44.40 -10.66 -5.22
CA GLU A 89 -44.92 -9.86 -6.35
C GLU A 89 -45.30 -8.45 -5.92
N ARG A 90 -45.85 -8.27 -4.70
CA ARG A 90 -46.16 -6.95 -4.15
C ARG A 90 -44.89 -6.13 -3.89
N ALA A 91 -43.87 -6.75 -3.30
CA ALA A 91 -42.61 -6.08 -3.02
C ALA A 91 -41.94 -5.61 -4.32
N LEU A 92 -41.86 -6.49 -5.33
CA LEU A 92 -41.30 -6.15 -6.63
C LEU A 92 -42.12 -5.08 -7.38
N ALA A 93 -43.45 -5.12 -7.29
CA ALA A 93 -44.32 -4.12 -7.91
C ALA A 93 -44.29 -2.75 -7.21
N ALA A 94 -43.80 -2.68 -5.97
CA ALA A 94 -43.64 -1.43 -5.23
C ALA A 94 -42.41 -0.63 -5.69
N LEU A 95 -41.46 -1.27 -6.37
CA LEU A 95 -40.21 -0.65 -6.80
C LEU A 95 -40.45 0.52 -7.77
N PRO A 96 -39.61 1.57 -7.74
CA PRO A 96 -39.87 2.80 -8.49
C PRO A 96 -39.77 2.56 -10.00
N PRO A 97 -40.77 3.00 -10.80
CA PRO A 97 -40.75 2.82 -12.24
C PRO A 97 -39.59 3.60 -12.86
N GLY A 98 -38.84 2.94 -13.75
CA GLY A 98 -37.72 3.54 -14.49
C GLY A 98 -36.33 3.29 -13.90
N LYS A 99 -36.23 2.71 -12.69
CA LYS A 99 -34.95 2.29 -12.09
C LYS A 99 -34.62 0.80 -12.29
N VAL A 100 -35.64 -0.01 -12.55
CA VAL A 100 -35.53 -1.44 -12.87
C VAL A 100 -36.02 -1.66 -14.31
N LEU A 101 -35.19 -2.27 -15.14
CA LEU A 101 -35.46 -2.60 -16.55
C LEU A 101 -36.26 -3.90 -16.70
N ASP A 102 -35.85 -4.93 -15.96
CA ASP A 102 -36.48 -6.25 -16.02
C ASP A 102 -36.34 -6.99 -14.69
N THR A 103 -37.26 -7.92 -14.45
CA THR A 103 -37.32 -8.75 -13.24
C THR A 103 -37.60 -10.20 -13.61
N ALA A 104 -36.69 -11.10 -13.26
CA ALA A 104 -36.87 -12.54 -13.44
C ALA A 104 -37.11 -13.23 -12.09
N THR A 105 -38.15 -14.05 -12.03
CA THR A 105 -38.53 -14.85 -10.85
C THR A 105 -38.90 -16.26 -11.26
N TYR A 106 -39.04 -17.17 -10.30
CA TYR A 106 -39.59 -18.51 -10.55
C TYR A 106 -40.95 -18.46 -11.28
N TRP A 107 -41.85 -17.53 -10.90
CA TRP A 107 -43.20 -17.48 -11.46
C TRP A 107 -43.27 -16.89 -12.87
N THR A 108 -42.29 -16.07 -13.27
CA THR A 108 -42.22 -15.51 -14.63
C THR A 108 -41.51 -16.47 -15.59
N THR A 109 -40.46 -17.15 -15.12
CA THR A 109 -39.61 -18.03 -15.94
C THR A 109 -40.06 -19.49 -15.93
N ASN A 110 -40.78 -19.93 -14.89
CA ASN A 110 -41.06 -21.34 -14.57
C ASN A 110 -39.82 -22.22 -14.49
N ALA A 111 -38.64 -21.62 -14.27
CA ALA A 111 -37.38 -22.33 -14.31
C ALA A 111 -37.03 -22.86 -12.91
N PRO A 112 -36.84 -24.19 -12.73
CA PRO A 112 -36.70 -24.80 -11.42
C PRO A 112 -35.43 -24.37 -10.67
N GLN A 113 -34.42 -23.80 -11.36
CA GLN A 113 -33.22 -23.27 -10.73
C GLN A 113 -33.49 -22.08 -9.79
N PHE A 114 -34.62 -21.39 -9.91
CA PHE A 114 -34.97 -20.25 -9.05
C PHE A 114 -35.45 -20.64 -7.66
N VAL A 115 -35.59 -21.95 -7.38
CA VAL A 115 -36.17 -22.49 -6.14
C VAL A 115 -35.15 -23.37 -5.44
N SER A 116 -35.03 -23.23 -4.12
CA SER A 116 -34.12 -24.05 -3.32
C SER A 116 -34.53 -25.52 -3.31
N GLU A 117 -33.59 -26.41 -2.98
CA GLU A 117 -33.85 -27.85 -2.88
C GLU A 117 -34.98 -28.19 -1.89
N ASP A 118 -35.11 -27.41 -0.81
CA ASP A 118 -36.16 -27.55 0.21
C ASP A 118 -37.46 -26.78 -0.11
N ARG A 119 -37.49 -26.04 -1.24
CA ARG A 119 -38.59 -25.18 -1.72
C ARG A 119 -39.04 -24.09 -0.74
N LYS A 120 -38.22 -23.73 0.25
CA LYS A 120 -38.50 -22.65 1.22
C LYS A 120 -37.84 -21.32 0.89
N ALA A 121 -36.95 -21.32 -0.09
CA ALA A 121 -36.31 -20.13 -0.60
C ALA A 121 -36.48 -20.02 -2.12
N THR A 122 -36.56 -18.77 -2.59
CA THR A 122 -36.54 -18.40 -4.00
C THR A 122 -35.76 -17.12 -4.13
N TYR A 123 -35.20 -16.84 -5.31
CA TYR A 123 -34.60 -15.54 -5.57
C TYR A 123 -35.29 -14.81 -6.73
N ALA A 124 -35.19 -13.49 -6.72
CA ALA A 124 -35.50 -12.62 -7.84
C ALA A 124 -34.22 -12.00 -8.39
N VAL A 125 -34.12 -11.92 -9.70
CA VAL A 125 -33.02 -11.23 -10.40
C VAL A 125 -33.57 -9.92 -10.95
N LEU A 126 -32.94 -8.81 -10.58
CA LEU A 126 -33.27 -7.48 -11.10
C LEU A 126 -32.19 -7.02 -12.06
N GLN A 127 -32.63 -6.44 -13.18
CA GLN A 127 -31.79 -5.67 -14.08
C GLN A 127 -32.02 -4.19 -13.84
N LEU A 128 -30.98 -3.46 -13.45
CA LEU A 128 -31.06 -2.02 -13.17
C LEU A 128 -30.88 -1.18 -14.42
N THR A 129 -31.58 -0.05 -14.45
CA THR A 129 -31.42 0.97 -15.49
C THR A 129 -30.05 1.63 -15.37
N GLY A 130 -29.28 1.64 -16.46
CA GLY A 130 -27.97 2.31 -16.53
C GLY A 130 -27.08 1.70 -17.61
N ALA A 131 -26.44 2.56 -18.41
CA ALA A 131 -25.52 2.13 -19.46
C ALA A 131 -24.15 1.70 -18.90
N ASP A 132 -23.74 2.30 -17.77
CA ASP A 132 -22.50 1.99 -17.07
C ASP A 132 -22.77 1.61 -15.61
N GLU A 133 -21.71 1.17 -14.92
CA GLU A 133 -21.79 0.70 -13.54
C GLU A 133 -22.16 1.81 -12.56
N ALA A 134 -21.74 3.05 -12.82
CA ALA A 134 -22.07 4.20 -11.96
C ALA A 134 -23.56 4.55 -12.02
N ALA A 135 -24.16 4.56 -13.20
CA ALA A 135 -25.61 4.77 -13.37
C ALA A 135 -26.42 3.63 -12.75
N ARG A 136 -25.91 2.40 -12.78
CA ARG A 136 -26.52 1.25 -12.09
C ARG A 136 -26.43 1.38 -10.58
N ASP A 137 -25.29 1.81 -10.04
CA ASP A 137 -25.17 2.11 -8.61
C ASP A 137 -26.16 3.20 -8.18
N ASP A 138 -26.32 4.30 -8.93
CA ASP A 138 -27.34 5.32 -8.65
C ASP A 138 -28.77 4.73 -8.62
N SER A 139 -29.10 3.86 -9.58
CA SER A 139 -30.36 3.15 -9.60
C SER A 139 -30.53 2.23 -8.39
N TYR A 140 -29.48 1.50 -8.01
CA TYR A 140 -29.47 0.64 -6.83
C TYR A 140 -29.68 1.44 -5.54
N GLN A 141 -28.92 2.52 -5.36
CA GLN A 141 -28.98 3.38 -4.18
C GLN A 141 -30.37 4.01 -3.99
N THR A 142 -31.10 4.23 -5.08
CA THR A 142 -32.49 4.72 -5.04
C THR A 142 -33.46 3.66 -4.52
N ILE A 143 -33.25 2.37 -4.85
CA ILE A 143 -34.19 1.29 -4.54
C ILE A 143 -33.82 0.48 -3.30
N LYS A 144 -32.57 0.55 -2.82
CA LYS A 144 -32.03 -0.38 -1.82
C LYS A 144 -32.88 -0.47 -0.54
N ASP A 145 -33.39 0.67 -0.06
CA ASP A 145 -34.15 0.73 1.19
C ASP A 145 -35.54 0.07 1.07
N GLU A 146 -36.01 -0.16 -0.17
CA GLU A 146 -37.30 -0.81 -0.46
C GLU A 146 -37.15 -2.33 -0.68
N LEU A 147 -35.92 -2.84 -0.87
CA LEU A 147 -35.69 -4.26 -1.18
C LEU A 147 -35.83 -5.17 0.04
N ASP A 148 -35.71 -4.61 1.25
CA ASP A 148 -35.74 -5.37 2.51
C ASP A 148 -37.18 -5.65 3.01
N ASP A 149 -38.17 -4.87 2.57
CA ASP A 149 -39.56 -4.96 3.05
C ASP A 149 -40.45 -5.80 2.12
N VAL A 150 -40.58 -7.10 2.43
CA VAL A 150 -41.43 -8.04 1.69
C VAL A 150 -42.72 -8.41 2.42
N GLY A 151 -42.78 -8.20 3.74
CA GLY A 151 -43.91 -8.60 4.56
C GLY A 151 -44.19 -10.11 4.56
N GLY A 152 -45.35 -10.52 5.08
CA GLY A 152 -45.82 -11.91 4.98
C GLY A 152 -45.02 -12.96 5.77
N GLY A 153 -44.13 -12.54 6.68
CA GLY A 153 -43.25 -13.45 7.44
C GLY A 153 -42.03 -13.93 6.63
N LEU A 154 -41.78 -13.33 5.46
CA LEU A 154 -40.59 -13.61 4.66
C LEU A 154 -39.44 -12.69 5.08
N THR A 155 -38.22 -13.20 4.96
CA THR A 155 -36.99 -12.40 5.05
C THR A 155 -36.42 -12.21 3.65
N ALA A 156 -36.03 -10.98 3.32
CA ALA A 156 -35.30 -10.66 2.11
C ALA A 156 -33.83 -10.40 2.47
N LYS A 157 -32.93 -10.85 1.60
CA LYS A 157 -31.51 -10.50 1.64
C LYS A 157 -31.07 -10.08 0.26
N VAL A 158 -30.33 -9.00 0.18
CA VAL A 158 -29.91 -8.42 -1.10
C VAL A 158 -28.46 -8.77 -1.39
N GLY A 159 -28.21 -9.23 -2.61
CA GLY A 159 -26.90 -9.53 -3.19
C GLY A 159 -26.88 -9.24 -4.68
N GLY A 160 -25.98 -9.88 -5.42
CA GLY A 160 -25.69 -9.53 -6.82
C GLY A 160 -24.48 -8.59 -6.95
N SER A 161 -23.98 -8.41 -8.17
CA SER A 161 -22.71 -7.71 -8.41
C SER A 161 -22.76 -6.23 -8.01
N VAL A 162 -23.85 -5.53 -8.35
CA VAL A 162 -24.02 -4.11 -8.03
C VAL A 162 -24.25 -3.91 -6.53
N ALA A 163 -25.12 -4.71 -5.92
CA ALA A 163 -25.39 -4.62 -4.48
C ALA A 163 -24.16 -4.95 -3.62
N THR A 164 -23.37 -5.95 -4.04
CA THR A 164 -22.11 -6.31 -3.38
C THR A 164 -21.11 -5.17 -3.48
N SER A 165 -20.93 -4.59 -4.67
CA SER A 165 -20.00 -3.48 -4.91
C SER A 165 -20.42 -2.23 -4.13
N ALA A 166 -21.71 -1.88 -4.15
CA ALA A 166 -22.28 -0.79 -3.35
C ALA A 166 -22.03 -1.00 -1.85
N THR A 167 -22.24 -2.22 -1.34
CA THR A 167 -21.97 -2.56 0.07
C THR A 167 -20.49 -2.42 0.40
N ILE A 168 -19.59 -2.86 -0.48
CA ILE A 168 -18.14 -2.68 -0.32
C ILE A 168 -17.82 -1.18 -0.24
N ASN A 169 -18.36 -0.36 -1.15
CA ASN A 169 -18.11 1.08 -1.18
C ASN A 169 -18.65 1.81 0.06
N ASP A 170 -19.85 1.48 0.52
CA ASP A 170 -20.44 2.04 1.75
C ASP A 170 -19.58 1.67 2.99
N ARG A 171 -19.04 0.45 2.99
CA ARG A 171 -18.10 -0.01 4.03
C ARG A 171 -16.77 0.73 3.97
N VAL A 172 -16.19 0.94 2.79
CA VAL A 172 -14.99 1.77 2.60
C VAL A 172 -15.20 3.16 3.17
N ALA A 173 -16.31 3.81 2.79
CA ALA A 173 -16.61 5.18 3.21
C ALA A 173 -16.80 5.28 4.74
N SER A 174 -17.44 4.29 5.35
CA SER A 174 -17.69 4.27 6.80
C SER A 174 -16.49 3.82 7.65
N ASP A 175 -15.53 3.08 7.07
CA ASP A 175 -14.33 2.64 7.77
C ASP A 175 -13.28 3.76 7.94
N ILE A 176 -13.23 4.74 7.04
CA ILE A 176 -12.27 5.86 7.11
C ILE A 176 -12.42 6.66 8.42
N PRO A 177 -13.60 7.20 8.78
CA PRO A 177 -13.76 7.97 10.02
C PRO A 177 -13.49 7.12 11.27
N ARG A 178 -13.82 5.82 11.22
CA ARG A 178 -13.55 4.89 12.34
C ARG A 178 -12.06 4.67 12.53
N ALA A 179 -11.32 4.40 11.45
CA ALA A 179 -9.88 4.23 11.49
C ALA A 179 -9.19 5.49 12.02
N GLU A 180 -9.61 6.68 11.58
CA GLU A 180 -9.08 7.96 12.07
C GLU A 180 -9.40 8.21 13.54
N ALA A 181 -10.63 7.93 13.99
CA ALA A 181 -11.03 8.09 15.38
C ALA A 181 -10.22 7.21 16.33
N ILE A 182 -9.78 6.03 15.87
CA ILE A 182 -8.91 5.12 16.62
C ILE A 182 -7.44 5.57 16.52
N ALA A 183 -6.95 5.88 15.34
CA ALA A 183 -5.54 6.20 15.10
C ALA A 183 -5.12 7.54 15.73
N MET A 184 -5.91 8.60 15.58
CA MET A 184 -5.55 9.95 16.00
C MET A 184 -5.19 10.07 17.49
N PRO A 185 -5.98 9.52 18.45
CA PRO A 185 -5.61 9.55 19.86
C PRO A 185 -4.32 8.77 20.16
N ILE A 186 -4.15 7.61 19.54
CA ILE A 186 -2.96 6.77 19.72
C ILE A 186 -1.72 7.49 19.19
N LEU A 187 -1.81 8.09 18.02
CA LEU A 187 -0.74 8.88 17.41
C LEU A 187 -0.39 10.10 18.24
N LEU A 188 -1.38 10.83 18.76
CA LEU A 188 -1.13 11.96 19.64
C LEU A 188 -0.36 11.52 20.89
N VAL A 189 -0.77 10.43 21.54
CA VAL A 189 -0.07 9.87 22.70
C VAL A 189 1.37 9.49 22.33
N LEU A 190 1.57 8.75 21.24
CA LEU A 190 2.91 8.36 20.78
C LEU A 190 3.80 9.57 20.44
N LEU A 191 3.27 10.56 19.74
CA LEU A 191 4.00 11.79 19.40
C LEU A 191 4.37 12.57 20.67
N VAL A 192 3.48 12.65 21.66
CA VAL A 192 3.78 13.24 22.97
C VAL A 192 4.90 12.48 23.67
N LEU A 193 4.90 11.14 23.61
CA LEU A 193 5.96 10.31 24.18
C LEU A 193 7.31 10.52 23.47
N ILE A 194 7.31 10.66 22.14
CA ILE A 194 8.52 10.85 21.33
C ILE A 194 9.12 12.25 21.53
N PHE A 195 8.30 13.29 21.47
CA PHE A 195 8.76 14.67 21.54
C PHE A 195 8.87 15.23 22.96
N GLY A 196 8.15 14.67 23.93
CA GLY A 196 8.14 15.09 25.34
C GLY A 196 7.32 16.35 25.64
N GLY A 197 6.55 16.86 24.68
CA GLY A 197 5.72 18.06 24.84
C GLY A 197 4.56 18.09 23.85
N LEU A 198 3.42 18.68 24.28
CA LEU A 198 2.17 18.65 23.51
C LEU A 198 2.24 19.51 22.24
N VAL A 199 2.90 20.67 22.29
CA VAL A 199 3.03 21.57 21.13
C VAL A 199 3.85 20.94 20.00
N ALA A 200 4.98 20.32 20.33
CA ALA A 200 5.79 19.62 19.33
C ALA A 200 5.06 18.41 18.73
N ALA A 201 4.24 17.71 19.52
CA ALA A 201 3.48 16.56 19.08
C ALA A 201 2.29 16.92 18.17
N SER A 202 1.63 18.06 18.40
CA SER A 202 0.50 18.48 17.57
C SER A 202 0.89 18.99 16.18
N LEU A 203 2.15 19.43 16.01
CA LEU A 203 2.63 19.96 14.73
C LEU A 203 2.59 18.94 13.58
N PRO A 204 3.20 17.73 13.69
CA PRO A 204 3.08 16.73 12.64
C PRO A 204 1.64 16.28 12.38
N LEU A 205 0.83 16.16 13.45
CA LEU A 205 -0.57 15.76 13.34
C LEU A 205 -1.40 16.79 12.55
N LEU A 206 -1.18 18.08 12.81
CA LEU A 206 -1.83 19.17 12.09
C LEU A 206 -1.43 19.19 10.61
N VAL A 207 -0.15 18.94 10.30
CA VAL A 207 0.31 18.80 8.92
C VAL A 207 -0.34 17.57 8.26
N GLY A 208 -0.52 16.47 8.99
CA GLY A 208 -1.25 15.30 8.54
C GLY A 208 -2.70 15.60 8.17
N GLY A 209 -3.44 16.30 9.03
CA GLY A 209 -4.82 16.71 8.72
C GLY A 209 -4.90 17.64 7.50
N ILE A 210 -3.97 18.59 7.36
CA ILE A 210 -3.87 19.44 6.17
C ILE A 210 -3.57 18.60 4.93
N ALA A 211 -2.70 17.60 5.06
CA ALA A 211 -2.33 16.73 3.95
C ALA A 211 -3.49 15.87 3.46
N ILE A 212 -4.32 15.33 4.37
CA ILE A 212 -5.52 14.56 4.01
C ILE A 212 -6.49 15.45 3.23
N LEU A 213 -6.87 16.61 3.79
CA LEU A 213 -7.82 17.53 3.13
C LEU A 213 -7.28 18.08 1.81
N GLY A 214 -5.99 18.41 1.76
CA GLY A 214 -5.33 18.81 0.51
C GLY A 214 -5.30 17.70 -0.53
N SER A 215 -5.09 16.45 -0.11
CA SER A 215 -5.15 15.28 -0.99
C SER A 215 -6.55 15.07 -1.56
N PHE A 216 -7.59 15.19 -0.73
CA PHE A 216 -8.99 15.10 -1.19
C PHE A 216 -9.33 16.19 -2.19
N THR A 217 -8.81 17.40 -1.99
CA THR A 217 -8.98 18.50 -2.95
C THR A 217 -8.31 18.19 -4.29
N ALA A 218 -7.09 17.63 -4.27
CA ALA A 218 -6.38 17.22 -5.47
C ALA A 218 -7.11 16.07 -6.19
N LEU A 219 -7.56 15.07 -5.43
CA LEU A 219 -8.34 13.94 -5.94
C LEU A 219 -9.68 14.38 -6.53
N HIS A 220 -10.41 15.28 -5.87
CA HIS A 220 -11.64 15.84 -6.41
C HIS A 220 -11.39 16.53 -7.75
N THR A 221 -10.30 17.30 -7.85
CA THR A 221 -9.94 17.99 -9.09
C THR A 221 -9.60 17.01 -10.21
N LEU A 222 -8.93 15.89 -9.88
CA LEU A 222 -8.62 14.83 -10.83
C LEU A 222 -9.88 14.06 -11.27
N ALA A 223 -10.81 13.81 -10.35
CA ALA A 223 -12.09 13.16 -10.63
C ALA A 223 -12.96 13.94 -11.63
N LEU A 224 -12.73 15.25 -11.79
CA LEU A 224 -13.40 16.05 -12.82
C LEU A 224 -12.82 15.84 -14.22
N LEU A 225 -11.64 15.24 -14.34
CA LEU A 225 -10.90 15.08 -15.59
C LEU A 225 -10.78 13.60 -16.02
N THR A 226 -10.78 12.68 -15.06
CA THR A 226 -10.58 11.25 -15.25
C THR A 226 -11.39 10.47 -14.23
N ASP A 227 -11.73 9.22 -14.54
CA ASP A 227 -12.32 8.31 -13.55
C ASP A 227 -11.33 8.00 -12.44
N VAL A 228 -11.75 8.19 -11.19
CA VAL A 228 -10.93 7.91 -10.00
C VAL A 228 -11.73 7.01 -9.08
N SER A 229 -11.18 5.84 -8.78
CA SER A 229 -11.78 4.87 -7.87
C SER A 229 -11.83 5.37 -6.43
N ILE A 230 -12.89 5.02 -5.70
CA ILE A 230 -13.06 5.33 -4.28
C ILE A 230 -11.89 4.87 -3.39
N PHE A 231 -11.19 3.81 -3.81
CA PHE A 231 -10.03 3.28 -3.09
C PHE A 231 -8.84 4.25 -3.03
N ALA A 232 -8.75 5.23 -3.94
CA ALA A 232 -7.72 6.26 -3.90
C ALA A 232 -7.77 7.09 -2.60
N VAL A 233 -8.96 7.28 -2.04
CA VAL A 233 -9.16 8.00 -0.76
C VAL A 233 -8.46 7.29 0.38
N ASN A 234 -8.58 5.96 0.46
CA ASN A 234 -7.95 5.17 1.53
C ASN A 234 -6.43 5.38 1.53
N ILE A 235 -5.81 5.25 0.34
CA ILE A 235 -4.37 5.51 0.18
C ILE A 235 -4.04 6.93 0.59
N SER A 236 -4.77 7.91 0.10
CA SER A 236 -4.52 9.31 0.44
C SER A 236 -4.60 9.58 1.94
N THR A 237 -5.50 8.92 2.66
CA THR A 237 -5.63 9.06 4.11
C THR A 237 -4.45 8.45 4.86
N PHE A 238 -4.18 7.15 4.70
CA PHE A 238 -3.14 6.49 5.50
C PHE A 238 -1.73 6.91 5.06
N LEU A 239 -1.49 7.03 3.75
CA LEU A 239 -0.20 7.48 3.22
C LEU A 239 0.01 8.95 3.59
N GLY A 240 -1.04 9.77 3.49
CA GLY A 240 -0.99 11.20 3.81
C GLY A 240 -0.66 11.45 5.27
N LEU A 241 -1.37 10.75 6.16
CA LEU A 241 -1.11 10.84 7.60
C LEU A 241 0.27 10.28 7.96
N GLY A 242 0.65 9.10 7.45
CA GLY A 242 1.93 8.47 7.71
C GLY A 242 3.12 9.33 7.26
N LEU A 243 3.15 9.75 5.98
CA LEU A 243 4.24 10.57 5.44
C LEU A 243 4.29 11.96 6.07
N ALA A 244 3.15 12.61 6.31
CA ALA A 244 3.13 13.93 6.94
C ALA A 244 3.66 13.88 8.38
N ILE A 245 3.32 12.82 9.12
CA ILE A 245 3.84 12.60 10.47
C ILE A 245 5.35 12.35 10.43
N ASP A 246 5.82 11.52 9.51
CA ASP A 246 7.24 11.20 9.37
C ASP A 246 8.07 12.44 9.00
N TYR A 247 7.64 13.16 7.96
CA TYR A 247 8.30 14.41 7.54
C TYR A 247 8.25 15.45 8.66
N GLY A 248 7.11 15.54 9.37
CA GLY A 248 6.96 16.38 10.54
C GLY A 248 7.92 16.01 11.66
N LEU A 249 8.09 14.71 11.93
CA LEU A 249 8.99 14.19 12.95
C LEU A 249 10.43 14.62 12.70
N PHE A 250 10.93 14.43 11.49
CA PHE A 250 12.28 14.82 11.12
C PHE A 250 12.49 16.33 11.18
N MET A 251 11.58 17.11 10.61
CA MET A 251 11.67 18.57 10.58
C MET A 251 11.63 19.18 11.97
N VAL A 252 10.68 18.76 12.82
CA VAL A 252 10.55 19.26 14.20
C VAL A 252 11.75 18.80 15.05
N SER A 253 12.19 17.55 14.91
CA SER A 253 13.35 17.03 15.64
C SER A 253 14.60 17.84 15.31
N ARG A 254 14.86 18.08 14.03
CA ARG A 254 16.04 18.83 13.57
C ARG A 254 15.98 20.30 13.98
N PHE A 255 14.83 20.95 13.83
CA PHE A 255 14.66 22.34 14.26
C PHE A 255 14.92 22.52 15.76
N ARG A 256 14.43 21.59 16.59
CA ARG A 256 14.69 21.58 18.04
C ARG A 256 16.15 21.28 18.39
N GLU A 257 16.86 20.53 17.55
CA GLU A 257 18.30 20.30 17.72
C GLU A 257 19.09 21.58 17.46
N GLU A 258 18.79 22.28 16.36
CA GLU A 258 19.46 23.54 16.00
C GLU A 258 19.14 24.68 17.00
N LEU A 259 17.90 24.77 17.50
CA LEU A 259 17.53 25.78 18.52
C LEU A 259 18.26 25.62 19.86
N ARG A 260 18.79 24.43 20.16
CA ARG A 260 19.54 24.18 21.40
C ARG A 260 21.00 24.60 21.30
N GLN A 261 21.49 24.95 20.11
CA GLN A 261 22.85 25.44 19.94
C GLN A 261 22.91 26.91 20.38
N ASP A 262 23.83 27.21 21.30
CA ASP A 262 23.99 28.54 21.89
C ASP A 262 24.21 29.61 20.81
N GLY A 263 23.43 30.70 20.87
CA GLY A 263 23.54 31.85 19.97
C GLY A 263 22.80 31.74 18.63
N THR A 264 22.11 30.63 18.35
CA THR A 264 21.41 30.42 17.07
C THR A 264 20.07 31.16 17.02
N SER A 265 19.84 31.96 15.99
CA SER A 265 18.54 32.63 15.77
C SER A 265 17.49 31.66 15.23
N VAL A 266 16.20 31.97 15.39
CA VAL A 266 15.10 31.16 14.80
C VAL A 266 15.20 31.09 13.27
N GLU A 267 15.66 32.17 12.61
CA GLU A 267 15.86 32.18 11.15
C GLU A 267 16.98 31.23 10.73
N ASP A 268 18.12 31.26 11.44
CA ASP A 268 19.27 30.40 11.13
C ASP A 268 18.99 28.93 11.43
N ALA A 269 18.35 28.64 12.58
CA ALA A 269 17.91 27.29 12.93
C ALA A 269 16.96 26.71 11.87
N LEU A 270 16.02 27.52 11.36
CA LEU A 270 15.10 27.09 10.31
C LEU A 270 15.81 26.89 8.97
N ALA A 271 16.72 27.79 8.60
CA ALA A 271 17.47 27.72 7.36
C ALA A 271 18.35 26.45 7.30
N THR A 272 19.06 26.14 8.39
CA THR A 272 19.85 24.91 8.53
C THR A 272 18.96 23.67 8.49
N THR A 273 17.81 23.71 9.18
CA THR A 273 16.82 22.62 9.15
C THR A 273 16.32 22.35 7.72
N MET A 274 15.98 23.39 6.97
CA MET A 274 15.55 23.25 5.58
C MET A 274 16.66 22.72 4.68
N ASN A 275 17.90 23.17 4.87
CA ASN A 275 19.03 22.75 4.05
C ASN A 275 19.45 21.28 4.27
N THR A 276 19.13 20.73 5.44
CA THR A 276 19.41 19.34 5.84
C THR A 276 18.13 18.50 5.75
N ALA A 277 17.34 18.46 6.83
CA ALA A 277 16.11 17.67 6.92
C ALA A 277 15.10 18.00 5.81
N GLY A 278 14.91 19.27 5.45
CA GLY A 278 13.99 19.67 4.40
C GLY A 278 14.40 19.16 3.01
N ARG A 279 15.70 19.14 2.72
CA ARG A 279 16.25 18.54 1.51
C ARG A 279 16.01 17.03 1.50
N THR A 280 16.28 16.37 2.62
CA THR A 280 16.07 14.92 2.75
C THR A 280 14.60 14.58 2.52
N VAL A 281 13.67 15.29 3.17
CA VAL A 281 12.21 15.13 2.97
C VAL A 281 11.81 15.31 1.50
N ALA A 282 12.38 16.28 0.80
CA ALA A 282 12.07 16.48 -0.62
C ALA A 282 12.55 15.32 -1.51
N VAL A 283 13.76 14.81 -1.27
CA VAL A 283 14.31 13.66 -2.00
C VAL A 283 13.51 12.39 -1.69
N SER A 284 13.15 12.20 -0.42
CA SER A 284 12.25 11.16 0.09
C SER A 284 10.93 11.16 -0.67
N GLY A 285 10.17 12.26 -0.60
CA GLY A 285 8.86 12.35 -1.25
C GLY A 285 8.93 12.20 -2.76
N ILE A 286 9.96 12.71 -3.45
CA ILE A 286 10.14 12.44 -4.89
C ILE A 286 10.34 10.94 -5.14
N THR A 287 11.08 10.24 -4.29
CA THR A 287 11.32 8.79 -4.42
C THR A 287 10.01 8.00 -4.26
N VAL A 288 9.18 8.36 -3.28
CA VAL A 288 7.85 7.75 -3.08
C VAL A 288 6.94 8.05 -4.26
N ALA A 289 6.88 9.30 -4.72
CA ALA A 289 6.04 9.70 -5.85
C ALA A 289 6.45 8.97 -7.14
N VAL A 290 7.74 8.81 -7.41
CA VAL A 290 8.22 8.02 -8.55
C VAL A 290 7.88 6.55 -8.39
N SER A 291 7.98 5.99 -7.19
CA SER A 291 7.58 4.60 -6.94
C SER A 291 6.09 4.42 -7.27
N LEU A 292 5.23 5.29 -6.73
CA LEU A 292 3.78 5.28 -6.96
C LEU A 292 3.39 5.54 -8.41
N SER A 293 4.20 6.30 -9.17
CA SER A 293 4.00 6.47 -10.61
C SER A 293 4.11 5.16 -11.39
N GLY A 294 4.77 4.15 -10.83
CA GLY A 294 4.79 2.80 -11.38
C GLY A 294 3.40 2.16 -11.46
N LEU A 295 2.45 2.55 -10.59
CA LEU A 295 1.06 2.07 -10.67
C LEU A 295 0.34 2.57 -11.92
N LEU A 296 0.78 3.69 -12.50
CA LEU A 296 0.21 4.25 -13.73
C LEU A 296 0.62 3.48 -15.00
N LEU A 297 1.54 2.51 -14.89
CA LEU A 297 1.92 1.64 -16.00
C LEU A 297 0.90 0.50 -16.22
N PHE A 298 0.05 0.24 -15.23
CA PHE A 298 -0.95 -0.80 -15.29
C PHE A 298 -2.25 -0.27 -15.91
N ASP A 299 -2.99 -1.17 -16.57
CA ASP A 299 -4.23 -0.80 -17.25
C ASP A 299 -5.45 -0.78 -16.31
N GLN A 300 -5.36 -1.44 -15.15
CA GLN A 300 -6.46 -1.51 -14.18
C GLN A 300 -6.73 -0.13 -13.56
N ASN A 301 -7.97 0.36 -13.71
CA ASN A 301 -8.37 1.67 -13.20
C ASN A 301 -8.17 1.79 -11.68
N PHE A 302 -8.34 0.69 -10.96
CA PHE A 302 -8.02 0.57 -9.53
C PHE A 302 -6.56 0.98 -9.24
N LEU A 303 -5.57 0.37 -9.92
CA LEU A 303 -4.16 0.65 -9.71
C LEU A 303 -3.80 2.08 -10.13
N VAL A 304 -4.31 2.54 -11.28
CA VAL A 304 -4.09 3.89 -11.80
C VAL A 304 -4.60 4.95 -10.83
N SER A 305 -5.84 4.80 -10.36
CA SER A 305 -6.48 5.71 -9.40
C SER A 305 -5.70 5.82 -8.10
N MET A 306 -5.20 4.69 -7.60
CA MET A 306 -4.33 4.63 -6.42
C MET A 306 -2.97 5.27 -6.65
N GLY A 307 -2.42 5.15 -7.86
CA GLY A 307 -1.24 5.91 -8.30
C GLY A 307 -1.48 7.41 -8.24
N TYR A 308 -2.58 7.90 -8.82
CA TYR A 308 -2.96 9.32 -8.75
C TYR A 308 -3.14 9.81 -7.31
N GLY A 309 -3.92 9.10 -6.51
CA GLY A 309 -4.15 9.45 -5.10
C GLY A 309 -2.87 9.47 -4.30
N GLY A 310 -2.03 8.44 -4.43
CA GLY A 310 -0.74 8.36 -3.76
C GLY A 310 0.21 9.49 -4.15
N ILE A 311 0.39 9.75 -5.45
CA ILE A 311 1.26 10.83 -5.95
C ILE A 311 0.78 12.19 -5.48
N ALA A 312 -0.52 12.47 -5.63
CA ALA A 312 -1.13 13.72 -5.18
C ALA A 312 -0.89 13.92 -3.68
N THR A 313 -1.12 12.87 -2.88
CA THR A 313 -0.89 12.90 -1.44
C THR A 313 0.56 13.18 -1.08
N VAL A 314 1.51 12.50 -1.71
CA VAL A 314 2.93 12.75 -1.48
C VAL A 314 3.30 14.21 -1.76
N PHE A 315 2.84 14.78 -2.87
CA PHE A 315 3.09 16.18 -3.20
C PHE A 315 2.48 17.14 -2.18
N VAL A 316 1.24 16.90 -1.74
CA VAL A 316 0.59 17.72 -0.70
C VAL A 316 1.35 17.60 0.63
N CYS A 317 1.76 16.39 1.04
CA CYS A 317 2.60 16.16 2.22
C CYS A 317 3.92 16.92 2.13
N MET A 318 4.60 16.87 0.99
CA MET A 318 5.84 17.61 0.73
C MET A 318 5.62 19.12 0.84
N LEU A 319 4.55 19.66 0.22
CA LEU A 319 4.21 21.07 0.33
C LEU A 319 3.92 21.45 1.79
N GLY A 320 3.14 20.66 2.52
CA GLY A 320 2.86 20.88 3.94
C GLY A 320 4.13 20.90 4.79
N ALA A 321 5.01 19.90 4.62
CA ALA A 321 6.24 19.74 5.38
C ALA A 321 7.32 20.78 5.03
N LEU A 322 7.36 21.29 3.80
CA LEU A 322 8.38 22.23 3.33
C LEU A 322 7.92 23.70 3.35
N THR A 323 6.63 23.97 3.60
CA THR A 323 6.08 25.33 3.60
C THR A 323 5.30 25.67 4.87
N VAL A 324 4.25 24.90 5.19
CA VAL A 324 3.36 25.16 6.33
C VAL A 324 4.08 24.88 7.64
N LEU A 325 4.71 23.70 7.76
CA LEU A 325 5.42 23.31 8.98
C LEU A 325 6.57 24.26 9.33
N PRO A 326 7.46 24.66 8.41
CA PRO A 326 8.51 25.63 8.71
C PRO A 326 7.95 27.00 9.11
N ALA A 327 6.81 27.41 8.54
CA ALA A 327 6.14 28.66 8.94
C ALA A 327 5.59 28.57 10.38
N LEU A 328 4.98 27.44 10.75
CA LEU A 328 4.50 27.18 12.12
C LEU A 328 5.68 27.17 13.12
N LEU A 329 6.74 26.44 12.80
CA LEU A 329 7.97 26.40 13.60
C LEU A 329 8.59 27.79 13.76
N SER A 330 8.57 28.59 12.69
CA SER A 330 9.08 29.96 12.73
C SER A 330 8.23 30.90 13.59
N VAL A 331 6.92 30.68 13.72
CA VAL A 331 6.05 31.49 14.58
C VAL A 331 6.18 31.06 16.04
N LEU A 332 6.30 29.76 16.29
CA LEU A 332 6.46 29.21 17.64
C LEU A 332 7.85 29.48 18.21
N GLY A 333 8.90 29.32 17.41
CA GLY A 333 10.29 29.45 17.83
C GLY A 333 10.58 28.54 19.05
N PRO A 334 11.12 29.09 20.16
CA PRO A 334 11.37 28.31 21.38
C PRO A 334 10.09 27.71 22.02
N LYS A 335 8.90 28.22 21.71
CA LYS A 335 7.63 27.72 22.26
C LYS A 335 7.25 26.34 21.74
N VAL A 336 7.99 25.78 20.77
CA VAL A 336 7.84 24.37 20.37
C VAL A 336 8.10 23.42 21.55
N ASP A 337 8.95 23.83 22.50
CA ASP A 337 9.23 23.10 23.74
C ASP A 337 8.29 23.51 24.91
N ALA A 338 7.23 24.30 24.65
CA ALA A 338 6.23 24.64 25.65
C ALA A 338 5.34 23.43 26.00
N LEU A 339 4.79 23.44 27.22
CA LEU A 339 3.99 22.33 27.78
C LEU A 339 4.76 21.00 27.84
N PRO A 340 5.93 20.95 28.52
CA PRO A 340 6.66 19.70 28.70
C PRO A 340 5.89 18.76 29.61
N LEU A 341 5.52 17.59 29.11
CA LEU A 341 4.86 16.53 29.88
C LEU A 341 5.87 15.53 30.46
N ARG A 342 7.13 15.55 30.00
CA ARG A 342 8.20 14.69 30.51
C ARG A 342 9.57 15.37 30.44
N ARG A 343 10.37 15.26 31.50
CA ARG A 343 11.81 15.62 31.46
C ARG A 343 12.59 14.58 30.65
N ARG A 344 13.23 15.02 29.56
CA ARG A 344 14.04 14.17 28.69
C ARG A 344 15.30 13.72 29.43
N ARG A 345 15.44 12.43 29.76
CA ARG A 345 16.72 11.87 30.23
C ARG A 345 17.66 11.76 29.01
N ARG A 346 18.86 12.35 29.11
CA ARG A 346 19.98 12.06 28.19
C ARG A 346 20.37 10.60 28.42
N THR A 347 19.98 9.69 27.54
CA THR A 347 20.47 8.31 27.60
C THR A 347 21.87 8.29 26.98
N SER A 348 22.90 8.15 27.81
CA SER A 348 24.25 7.80 27.40
C SER A 348 24.30 6.30 27.06
N CYS A 349 24.70 5.97 25.83
CA CYS A 349 24.68 4.65 25.17
C CYS A 349 23.28 4.06 24.97
N GLY A 350 22.73 4.26 23.76
CA GLY A 350 21.44 3.70 23.37
C GLY A 350 21.49 2.18 23.23
N TRP A 351 20.36 1.50 23.44
CA TRP A 351 20.18 0.07 23.11
C TRP A 351 20.62 -0.23 21.67
N TRP A 352 20.34 0.68 20.73
CA TRP A 352 20.79 0.65 19.34
C TRP A 352 22.31 0.62 19.17
N GLY A 353 23.07 1.33 20.02
CA GLY A 353 24.52 1.26 20.01
C GLY A 353 25.01 -0.16 20.32
N ARG A 354 24.44 -0.81 21.35
CA ARG A 354 24.77 -2.20 21.71
C ARG A 354 24.44 -3.19 20.59
N VAL A 355 23.27 -3.05 19.97
CA VAL A 355 22.87 -3.87 18.82
C VAL A 355 23.85 -3.67 17.66
N ALA A 356 24.13 -2.41 17.30
CA ALA A 356 25.08 -2.09 16.23
C ALA A 356 26.45 -2.73 16.50
N TYR A 357 27.04 -2.54 17.67
CA TYR A 357 28.35 -3.16 17.99
C TYR A 357 28.30 -4.70 17.98
N SER A 358 27.21 -5.32 18.43
CA SER A 358 27.04 -6.78 18.35
C SER A 358 27.05 -7.27 16.90
N VAL A 359 26.27 -6.61 16.04
CA VAL A 359 26.19 -6.92 14.60
C VAL A 359 27.56 -6.74 13.93
N MET A 360 28.26 -5.65 14.25
CA MET A 360 29.57 -5.35 13.67
C MET A 360 30.68 -6.34 14.10
N ARG A 361 30.52 -7.03 15.23
CA ARG A 361 31.46 -8.07 15.70
C ARG A 361 31.29 -9.42 15.00
N ARG A 362 30.07 -9.78 14.60
CA ARG A 362 29.77 -11.09 13.97
C ARG A 362 28.87 -10.95 12.72
N PRO A 363 29.26 -10.14 11.72
CA PRO A 363 28.37 -9.76 10.62
C PRO A 363 27.88 -10.95 9.78
N VAL A 364 28.73 -11.97 9.55
CA VAL A 364 28.34 -13.15 8.75
C VAL A 364 27.18 -13.92 9.39
N ILE A 365 27.18 -14.09 10.72
CA ILE A 365 26.12 -14.82 11.42
C ILE A 365 24.79 -14.07 11.28
N TYR A 366 24.80 -12.75 11.48
CA TYR A 366 23.59 -11.94 11.33
C TYR A 366 23.07 -11.96 9.89
N VAL A 367 23.94 -11.82 8.89
CA VAL A 367 23.51 -11.92 7.48
C VAL A 367 22.86 -13.28 7.19
N VAL A 368 23.54 -14.38 7.51
CA VAL A 368 23.02 -15.73 7.21
C VAL A 368 21.73 -16.01 7.98
N ALA A 369 21.69 -15.72 9.28
CA ALA A 369 20.50 -15.96 10.10
C ALA A 369 19.30 -15.12 9.66
N THR A 370 19.53 -13.83 9.38
CA THR A 370 18.46 -12.93 8.92
C THR A 370 17.97 -13.29 7.52
N VAL A 371 18.86 -13.56 6.56
CA VAL A 371 18.45 -13.99 5.21
C VAL A 371 17.70 -15.32 5.26
N ALA A 372 18.18 -16.29 6.05
CA ALA A 372 17.47 -17.56 6.23
C ALA A 372 16.08 -17.38 6.83
N LEU A 373 15.93 -16.51 7.84
CA LEU A 373 14.62 -16.17 8.41
C LEU A 373 13.69 -15.53 7.38
N LEU A 374 14.17 -14.54 6.62
CA LEU A 374 13.38 -13.84 5.60
C LEU A 374 12.94 -14.79 4.48
N LEU A 375 13.83 -15.67 4.01
CA LEU A 375 13.50 -16.66 2.99
C LEU A 375 12.53 -17.72 3.53
N ALA A 376 12.67 -18.14 4.79
CA ALA A 376 11.74 -19.07 5.42
C ALA A 376 10.33 -18.45 5.54
N LEU A 377 10.25 -17.18 5.95
CA LEU A 377 8.99 -16.42 6.00
C LEU A 377 8.40 -16.16 4.60
N GLY A 378 9.25 -16.05 3.57
CA GLY A 378 8.81 -15.87 2.19
C GLY A 378 8.43 -17.16 1.47
N GLY A 379 8.82 -18.33 1.99
CA GLY A 379 8.51 -19.64 1.40
C GLY A 379 7.02 -19.88 1.08
N PRO A 380 6.06 -19.52 1.95
CA PRO A 380 4.64 -19.67 1.69
C PRO A 380 4.15 -18.93 0.43
N PHE A 381 4.83 -17.85 0.01
CA PHE A 381 4.46 -17.12 -1.20
C PHE A 381 4.52 -17.98 -2.47
N LEU A 382 5.33 -19.04 -2.47
CA LEU A 382 5.40 -20.01 -3.59
C LEU A 382 4.13 -20.85 -3.74
N ARG A 383 3.22 -20.82 -2.75
CA ARG A 383 1.93 -21.54 -2.72
C ARG A 383 0.75 -20.58 -2.84
N ILE A 384 0.98 -19.37 -3.35
CA ILE A 384 -0.08 -18.39 -3.54
C ILE A 384 -1.12 -18.93 -4.52
N ASN A 385 -2.40 -18.77 -4.16
CA ASN A 385 -3.52 -19.03 -5.03
C ASN A 385 -4.16 -17.69 -5.43
N TRP A 386 -4.35 -17.47 -6.71
CA TRP A 386 -4.90 -16.22 -7.24
C TRP A 386 -6.40 -16.32 -7.47
N GLY A 387 -7.16 -15.36 -6.95
CA GLY A 387 -8.62 -15.34 -7.07
C GLY A 387 -9.16 -13.96 -7.40
N GLY A 388 -10.46 -13.88 -7.67
CA GLY A 388 -11.18 -12.62 -7.93
C GLY A 388 -11.57 -11.88 -6.66
N VAL A 389 -12.15 -10.69 -6.83
CA VAL A 389 -12.83 -9.96 -5.75
C VAL A 389 -14.32 -10.29 -5.83
N ASP A 390 -14.84 -10.99 -4.84
CA ASP A 390 -16.23 -11.45 -4.77
C ASP A 390 -16.88 -11.09 -3.41
N ALA A 391 -18.12 -11.53 -3.21
CA ALA A 391 -18.86 -11.28 -1.97
C ALA A 391 -18.18 -11.89 -0.73
N ASN A 392 -17.26 -12.84 -0.89
CA ASN A 392 -16.50 -13.45 0.22
C ASN A 392 -15.48 -12.46 0.83
N ALA A 393 -15.20 -11.33 0.16
CA ALA A 393 -14.42 -10.24 0.73
C ALA A 393 -15.13 -9.48 1.87
N LEU A 394 -16.45 -9.66 2.02
CA LEU A 394 -17.26 -9.05 3.08
C LEU A 394 -17.27 -9.89 4.37
N PRO A 395 -17.51 -9.28 5.56
CA PRO A 395 -17.64 -10.01 6.81
C PRO A 395 -18.79 -11.03 6.80
N ASP A 396 -18.65 -12.04 7.67
CA ASP A 396 -19.74 -12.93 8.05
C ASP A 396 -20.97 -12.11 8.51
N GLY A 397 -22.15 -12.44 7.98
CA GLY A 397 -23.41 -11.77 8.32
C GLY A 397 -23.78 -10.56 7.45
N SER A 398 -22.98 -10.20 6.45
CA SER A 398 -23.44 -9.26 5.41
C SER A 398 -24.45 -9.93 4.47
N GLU A 399 -25.47 -9.19 4.04
CA GLU A 399 -26.54 -9.74 3.22
C GLU A 399 -26.03 -10.23 1.86
N ALA A 400 -25.21 -9.42 1.19
CA ALA A 400 -24.63 -9.76 -0.11
C ALA A 400 -23.85 -11.07 -0.06
N ARG A 401 -23.11 -11.31 1.02
CA ARG A 401 -22.41 -12.58 1.23
C ARG A 401 -23.36 -13.72 1.57
N ALA A 402 -24.36 -13.50 2.41
CA ALA A 402 -25.35 -14.52 2.72
C ALA A 402 -26.16 -14.95 1.48
N VAL A 403 -26.43 -14.05 0.54
CA VAL A 403 -27.01 -14.38 -0.76
C VAL A 403 -26.05 -15.25 -1.57
N ALA A 404 -24.78 -14.86 -1.69
CA ALA A 404 -23.79 -15.66 -2.40
C ALA A 404 -23.64 -17.09 -1.82
N GLU A 405 -23.50 -17.21 -0.49
CA GLU A 405 -23.41 -18.49 0.20
C GLU A 405 -24.68 -19.34 0.04
N ALA A 406 -25.86 -18.71 0.07
CA ALA A 406 -27.13 -19.41 -0.16
C ALA A 406 -27.26 -19.91 -1.60
N MET A 407 -26.87 -19.11 -2.59
CA MET A 407 -26.84 -19.51 -4.00
C MET A 407 -25.94 -20.71 -4.25
N GLU A 408 -24.83 -20.82 -3.51
CA GLU A 408 -23.90 -21.96 -3.61
C GLU A 408 -24.39 -23.23 -2.90
N THR A 409 -25.11 -23.08 -1.77
CA THR A 409 -25.44 -24.21 -0.88
C THR A 409 -26.88 -24.71 -0.97
N GLN A 410 -27.84 -23.86 -1.35
CA GLN A 410 -29.29 -24.14 -1.23
C GLN A 410 -29.99 -24.37 -2.58
N PHE A 411 -29.37 -23.95 -3.68
CA PHE A 411 -29.95 -24.05 -5.03
C PHE A 411 -29.24 -25.13 -5.85
N PRO A 412 -29.92 -25.77 -6.83
CA PRO A 412 -29.33 -26.83 -7.64
C PRO A 412 -28.01 -26.41 -8.27
N ARG A 413 -26.94 -27.17 -8.03
CA ARG A 413 -25.60 -26.87 -8.57
C ARG A 413 -25.61 -27.01 -10.08
N ASN A 414 -25.51 -25.86 -10.74
CA ASN A 414 -25.03 -25.70 -12.10
C ASN A 414 -24.85 -24.18 -12.31
N VAL A 415 -23.76 -23.75 -12.96
CA VAL A 415 -23.64 -22.40 -13.56
C VAL A 415 -23.22 -21.22 -12.65
N THR A 416 -22.62 -21.37 -11.47
CA THR A 416 -22.24 -20.18 -10.67
C THR A 416 -21.11 -19.34 -11.29
N SER A 417 -20.25 -19.92 -12.14
CA SER A 417 -19.21 -19.20 -12.90
C SER A 417 -18.71 -20.00 -14.12
N PRO A 418 -19.55 -20.26 -15.14
CA PRO A 418 -19.10 -20.98 -16.33
C PRO A 418 -18.03 -20.19 -17.09
N ILE A 419 -17.24 -20.88 -17.90
CA ILE A 419 -16.41 -20.23 -18.92
C ILE A 419 -17.33 -19.88 -20.09
N ASN A 420 -17.44 -18.59 -20.41
CA ASN A 420 -18.35 -18.10 -21.44
C ASN A 420 -17.60 -17.92 -22.75
N ALA A 421 -17.88 -18.76 -23.75
CA ALA A 421 -17.38 -18.60 -25.11
C ALA A 421 -18.41 -17.85 -25.96
N VAL A 422 -18.09 -16.63 -26.35
CA VAL A 422 -18.94 -15.76 -27.17
C VAL A 422 -18.49 -15.85 -28.63
N VAL A 423 -19.29 -16.55 -29.43
CA VAL A 423 -19.07 -16.75 -30.87
C VAL A 423 -19.78 -15.65 -31.64
N THR A 424 -19.08 -15.00 -32.56
CA THR A 424 -19.63 -13.95 -33.45
C THR A 424 -19.34 -14.25 -34.91
N GLY A 425 -20.17 -13.74 -35.82
CA GLY A 425 -19.94 -13.82 -37.27
C GLY A 425 -20.57 -15.05 -37.95
N THR A 426 -21.23 -15.94 -37.20
CA THR A 426 -21.97 -17.07 -37.76
C THR A 426 -23.25 -17.35 -36.98
N SER A 427 -24.31 -17.73 -37.70
CA SER A 427 -25.56 -18.25 -37.14
C SER A 427 -25.80 -19.71 -37.55
N ALA A 428 -24.81 -20.34 -38.20
CA ALA A 428 -24.93 -21.70 -38.71
C ALA A 428 -24.96 -22.69 -37.53
N ARG A 429 -26.16 -23.19 -37.20
CA ARG A 429 -26.39 -24.04 -36.04
C ARG A 429 -25.46 -25.26 -35.98
N ALA A 430 -25.26 -25.94 -37.11
CA ALA A 430 -24.35 -27.08 -37.19
C ALA A 430 -22.89 -26.73 -36.85
N ALA A 431 -22.44 -25.51 -37.17
CA ALA A 431 -21.08 -25.07 -36.86
C ALA A 431 -20.93 -24.68 -35.37
N ILE A 432 -21.99 -24.12 -34.78
CA ILE A 432 -22.07 -23.80 -33.35
C ILE A 432 -22.12 -25.08 -32.51
N ASP A 433 -22.98 -26.03 -32.87
CA ASP A 433 -23.09 -27.32 -32.18
C ASP A 433 -21.78 -28.10 -32.27
N ALA A 434 -21.17 -28.19 -33.46
CA ALA A 434 -19.88 -28.84 -33.62
C ALA A 434 -18.73 -28.14 -32.84
N TYR A 435 -18.86 -26.84 -32.54
CA TYR A 435 -17.93 -26.13 -31.68
C TYR A 435 -18.20 -26.41 -30.20
N GLY A 436 -19.47 -26.40 -29.77
CA GLY A 436 -19.88 -26.83 -28.44
C GLY A 436 -19.41 -28.26 -28.11
N ASP A 437 -19.54 -29.19 -29.04
CA ASP A 437 -19.05 -30.57 -28.89
C ASP A 437 -17.53 -30.63 -28.69
N ARG A 438 -16.77 -29.76 -29.38
CA ARG A 438 -15.32 -29.66 -29.18
C ARG A 438 -14.97 -29.10 -27.81
N LEU A 439 -15.73 -28.12 -27.32
CA LEU A 439 -15.54 -27.55 -25.98
C LEU A 439 -15.86 -28.56 -24.88
N ALA A 440 -16.97 -29.31 -25.01
CA ALA A 440 -17.34 -30.36 -24.08
C ALA A 440 -16.37 -31.55 -24.08
N ALA A 441 -15.63 -31.75 -25.18
CA ALA A 441 -14.61 -32.80 -25.28
C ALA A 441 -13.26 -32.42 -24.63
N LEU A 442 -13.08 -31.19 -24.13
CA LEU A 442 -11.86 -30.77 -23.48
C LEU A 442 -11.64 -31.48 -22.12
N PRO A 443 -10.40 -31.87 -21.77
CA PRO A 443 -10.09 -32.42 -20.46
C PRO A 443 -10.48 -31.44 -19.33
N GLY A 444 -11.41 -31.85 -18.46
CA GLY A 444 -11.89 -31.05 -17.33
C GLY A 444 -13.11 -30.18 -17.64
N ALA A 445 -13.57 -30.12 -18.89
CA ALA A 445 -14.89 -29.59 -19.22
C ALA A 445 -15.98 -30.61 -18.85
N GLY A 446 -17.09 -30.11 -18.32
CA GLY A 446 -18.31 -30.87 -18.06
C GLY A 446 -19.22 -30.84 -19.28
N ASP A 447 -20.19 -29.93 -19.29
CA ASP A 447 -21.09 -29.67 -20.39
C ASP A 447 -20.78 -28.35 -21.10
N ALA A 448 -21.16 -28.25 -22.38
CA ALA A 448 -21.11 -27.01 -23.14
C ALA A 448 -22.51 -26.74 -23.72
N ALA A 449 -23.19 -25.72 -23.21
CA ALA A 449 -24.56 -25.42 -23.57
C ALA A 449 -24.69 -24.00 -24.13
N VAL A 450 -25.50 -23.83 -25.17
CA VAL A 450 -25.86 -22.49 -25.68
C VAL A 450 -26.78 -21.82 -24.68
N THR A 451 -26.34 -20.73 -24.07
CA THR A 451 -27.13 -19.96 -23.08
C THR A 451 -27.84 -18.76 -23.68
N GLY A 452 -27.33 -18.23 -24.80
CA GLY A 452 -27.97 -17.13 -25.51
C GLY A 452 -27.57 -17.08 -26.98
N ALA A 453 -28.51 -16.71 -27.85
CA ALA A 453 -28.25 -16.53 -29.28
C ALA A 453 -29.11 -15.40 -29.86
N ASN A 454 -28.49 -14.46 -30.56
CA ASN A 454 -29.18 -13.40 -31.28
C ASN A 454 -28.40 -13.04 -32.56
N GLY A 455 -29.07 -13.11 -33.72
CA GLY A 455 -28.45 -12.83 -35.01
C GLY A 455 -27.25 -13.74 -35.28
N THR A 456 -26.06 -13.15 -35.40
CA THR A 456 -24.79 -13.84 -35.65
C THR A 456 -23.92 -13.98 -34.39
N THR A 457 -24.47 -13.68 -33.22
CA THR A 457 -23.80 -13.81 -31.92
C THR A 457 -24.44 -14.94 -31.12
N THR A 458 -23.62 -15.80 -30.54
CA THR A 458 -24.06 -16.92 -29.70
C THR A 458 -23.10 -17.10 -28.53
N GLN A 459 -23.64 -17.21 -27.33
CA GLN A 459 -22.88 -17.51 -26.12
C GLN A 459 -23.05 -18.99 -25.76
N ILE A 460 -21.93 -19.64 -25.50
CA ILE A 460 -21.84 -21.02 -25.04
C ILE A 460 -21.20 -20.99 -23.66
N ALA A 461 -21.92 -21.47 -22.65
CA ALA A 461 -21.39 -21.67 -21.31
C ALA A 461 -20.76 -23.06 -21.23
N VAL A 462 -19.50 -23.12 -20.83
CA VAL A 462 -18.77 -24.36 -20.55
C VAL A 462 -18.73 -24.56 -19.04
N GLY A 463 -19.42 -25.59 -18.56
CA GLY A 463 -19.38 -26.02 -17.17
C GLY A 463 -18.11 -26.81 -16.86
N TYR A 464 -17.67 -26.78 -15.60
CA TYR A 464 -16.52 -27.53 -15.09
C TYR A 464 -16.65 -27.71 -13.56
N ASP A 465 -16.06 -28.79 -13.03
CA ASP A 465 -16.17 -29.15 -11.61
C ASP A 465 -15.05 -28.55 -10.74
N ALA A 466 -13.95 -28.09 -11.35
CA ALA A 466 -12.82 -27.54 -10.62
C ALA A 466 -13.18 -26.20 -9.96
N ASP A 467 -12.47 -25.83 -8.89
CA ASP A 467 -12.57 -24.50 -8.31
C ASP A 467 -12.25 -23.43 -9.37
N PRO A 468 -13.08 -22.38 -9.55
CA PRO A 468 -12.91 -21.35 -10.58
C PRO A 468 -11.58 -20.61 -10.56
N TYR A 469 -10.89 -20.62 -9.43
CA TYR A 469 -9.61 -19.96 -9.22
C TYR A 469 -8.43 -20.95 -9.22
N SER A 470 -8.67 -22.25 -9.39
CA SER A 470 -7.62 -23.26 -9.46
C SER A 470 -6.81 -23.18 -10.76
N ASP A 471 -5.57 -23.68 -10.71
CA ASP A 471 -4.71 -23.79 -11.91
C ASP A 471 -5.37 -24.65 -13.00
N ALA A 472 -6.15 -25.68 -12.62
CA ALA A 472 -6.88 -26.51 -13.57
C ALA A 472 -7.97 -25.74 -14.34
N ALA A 473 -8.70 -24.84 -13.67
CA ALA A 473 -9.70 -24.00 -14.33
C ALA A 473 -9.03 -22.96 -15.25
N ARG A 474 -7.89 -22.41 -14.84
CA ARG A 474 -7.10 -21.48 -15.70
C ARG A 474 -6.55 -22.18 -16.94
N ASP A 475 -6.03 -23.40 -16.78
CA ASP A 475 -5.59 -24.24 -17.91
C ASP A 475 -6.75 -24.58 -18.84
N LEU A 476 -7.96 -24.80 -18.31
CA LEU A 476 -9.16 -25.01 -19.12
C LEU A 476 -9.54 -23.77 -19.94
N VAL A 477 -9.47 -22.56 -19.37
CA VAL A 477 -9.67 -21.32 -20.13
C VAL A 477 -8.71 -21.22 -21.31
N GLN A 478 -7.42 -21.51 -21.08
CA GLN A 478 -6.43 -21.49 -22.16
C GLN A 478 -6.75 -22.53 -23.24
N GLN A 479 -7.15 -23.75 -22.84
CA GLN A 479 -7.59 -24.78 -23.77
C GLN A 479 -8.82 -24.36 -24.59
N VAL A 480 -9.80 -23.71 -23.97
CA VAL A 480 -11.00 -23.17 -24.65
C VAL A 480 -10.60 -22.11 -25.68
N ARG A 481 -9.65 -21.22 -25.35
CA ARG A 481 -9.11 -20.21 -26.29
C ARG A 481 -8.34 -20.81 -27.46
N ASP A 482 -7.66 -21.93 -27.22
CA ASP A 482 -6.89 -22.63 -28.24
C ASP A 482 -7.77 -23.45 -29.21
N VAL A 483 -9.06 -23.67 -28.89
CA VAL A 483 -9.98 -24.39 -29.79
C VAL A 483 -10.25 -23.57 -31.05
N PRO A 484 -10.07 -24.12 -32.25
CA PRO A 484 -10.35 -23.41 -33.48
C PRO A 484 -11.80 -22.94 -33.59
N ALA A 485 -11.95 -21.62 -33.79
CA ALA A 485 -13.23 -20.98 -34.03
C ALA A 485 -13.96 -21.60 -35.24
N PRO A 486 -15.30 -21.57 -35.27
CA PRO A 486 -16.07 -21.93 -36.46
C PRO A 486 -15.64 -21.14 -37.70
N ALA A 487 -15.73 -21.74 -38.89
CA ALA A 487 -15.32 -21.07 -40.13
C ALA A 487 -16.09 -19.75 -40.34
N GLY A 488 -15.35 -18.65 -40.51
CA GLY A 488 -15.93 -17.31 -40.66
C GLY A 488 -16.40 -16.66 -39.35
N ALA A 489 -16.16 -17.29 -38.20
CA ALA A 489 -16.51 -16.76 -36.88
C ALA A 489 -15.28 -16.30 -36.10
N GLN A 490 -15.52 -15.41 -35.13
CA GLN A 490 -14.57 -15.04 -34.08
C GLN A 490 -15.12 -15.50 -32.73
N VAL A 491 -14.24 -15.92 -31.83
CA VAL A 491 -14.61 -16.34 -30.48
C VAL A 491 -13.85 -15.49 -29.47
N HIS A 492 -14.56 -15.03 -28.45
CA HIS A 492 -13.99 -14.39 -27.27
C HIS A 492 -14.40 -15.16 -26.02
N VAL A 493 -13.44 -15.45 -25.15
CA VAL A 493 -13.65 -16.23 -23.93
C VAL A 493 -13.65 -15.31 -22.72
N GLY A 494 -14.76 -15.32 -21.96
CA GLY A 494 -14.97 -14.58 -20.73
C GLY A 494 -15.46 -15.44 -19.56
N GLY A 495 -15.95 -14.78 -18.52
CA GLY A 495 -16.29 -15.39 -17.23
C GLY A 495 -15.19 -15.17 -16.18
N ALA A 496 -15.53 -15.35 -14.90
CA ALA A 496 -14.67 -14.96 -13.78
C ALA A 496 -13.26 -15.58 -13.82
N THR A 497 -13.13 -16.85 -14.22
CA THR A 497 -11.82 -17.48 -14.39
C THR A 497 -11.00 -16.85 -15.51
N ALA A 498 -11.64 -16.50 -16.63
CA ALA A 498 -10.98 -15.83 -17.75
C ALA A 498 -10.54 -14.41 -17.37
N ASP A 499 -11.32 -13.71 -16.54
CA ASP A 499 -10.95 -12.40 -15.99
C ASP A 499 -9.67 -12.50 -15.15
N VAL A 500 -9.56 -13.50 -14.27
CA VAL A 500 -8.35 -13.73 -13.47
C VAL A 500 -7.14 -14.10 -14.35
N VAL A 501 -7.34 -14.92 -15.38
CA VAL A 501 -6.27 -15.27 -16.33
C VAL A 501 -5.76 -14.02 -17.07
N ASP A 502 -6.68 -13.18 -17.56
CA ASP A 502 -6.34 -11.95 -18.27
C ASP A 502 -5.70 -10.91 -17.35
N GLU A 503 -6.17 -10.80 -16.10
CA GLU A 503 -5.56 -9.94 -15.09
C GLU A 503 -4.13 -10.38 -14.78
N LEU A 504 -3.89 -11.68 -14.56
CA LEU A 504 -2.54 -12.21 -14.34
C LEU A 504 -1.61 -11.97 -15.53
N ALA A 505 -2.11 -12.16 -16.76
CA ALA A 505 -1.34 -11.90 -17.98
C ALA A 505 -1.00 -10.41 -18.14
N GLY A 506 -1.98 -9.52 -17.90
CA GLY A 506 -1.80 -8.06 -17.97
C GLY A 506 -0.81 -7.56 -16.92
N LEU A 507 -1.00 -7.94 -15.65
CA LEU A 507 -0.08 -7.58 -14.57
C LEU A 507 1.32 -8.15 -14.80
N GLY A 508 1.40 -9.42 -15.20
CA GLY A 508 2.66 -10.13 -15.48
C GLY A 508 3.47 -9.49 -16.61
N GLY A 509 2.81 -9.01 -17.67
CA GLY A 509 3.44 -8.28 -18.78
C GLY A 509 4.03 -6.93 -18.36
N THR A 510 3.42 -6.26 -17.38
CA THR A 510 3.82 -4.92 -16.92
C THR A 510 4.84 -4.95 -15.78
N LEU A 511 4.90 -6.02 -14.99
CA LEU A 511 5.84 -6.19 -13.87
C LEU A 511 7.31 -5.87 -14.20
N PRO A 512 7.89 -6.29 -15.35
CA PRO A 512 9.26 -5.93 -15.71
C PRO A 512 9.47 -4.43 -15.90
N TRP A 513 8.47 -3.73 -16.46
CA TRP A 513 8.50 -2.28 -16.65
C TRP A 513 8.37 -1.54 -15.33
N LEU A 514 7.52 -2.03 -14.42
CA LEU A 514 7.45 -1.53 -13.06
C LEU A 514 8.81 -1.66 -12.36
N ALA A 515 9.43 -2.85 -12.42
CA ALA A 515 10.72 -3.10 -11.81
C ALA A 515 11.82 -2.21 -12.41
N LEU A 516 11.80 -1.99 -13.73
CA LEU A 516 12.72 -1.10 -14.42
C LEU A 516 12.53 0.37 -14.01
N LEU A 517 11.29 0.85 -13.95
CA LEU A 517 10.99 2.24 -13.59
C LEU A 517 11.33 2.51 -12.13
N VAL A 518 10.80 1.70 -11.21
CA VAL A 518 10.96 1.91 -9.78
C VAL A 518 12.39 1.58 -9.36
N GLY A 519 12.88 0.39 -9.70
CA GLY A 519 14.25 -0.02 -9.39
C GLY A 519 15.29 0.87 -10.06
N GLY A 520 15.09 1.24 -11.33
CA GLY A 520 15.98 2.12 -12.08
C GLY A 520 16.01 3.55 -11.55
N ALA A 521 14.84 4.15 -11.30
CA ALA A 521 14.77 5.51 -10.77
C ALA A 521 15.37 5.60 -9.36
N THR A 522 15.06 4.62 -8.50
CA THR A 522 15.66 4.51 -7.17
C THR A 522 17.17 4.30 -7.26
N PHE A 523 17.63 3.45 -8.18
CA PHE A 523 19.06 3.27 -8.41
C PHE A 523 19.76 4.59 -8.75
N VAL A 524 19.20 5.34 -9.70
CA VAL A 524 19.73 6.64 -10.11
C VAL A 524 19.72 7.63 -8.95
N LEU A 525 18.63 7.70 -8.19
CA LEU A 525 18.50 8.63 -7.08
C LEU A 525 19.52 8.34 -5.96
N LEU A 526 19.65 7.08 -5.54
CA LEU A 526 20.65 6.68 -4.54
C LEU A 526 22.07 6.87 -5.06
N PHE A 527 22.32 6.59 -6.35
CA PHE A 527 23.61 6.85 -6.96
C PHE A 527 23.96 8.34 -6.93
N LEU A 528 23.01 9.22 -7.25
CA LEU A 528 23.19 10.68 -7.19
C LEU A 528 23.36 11.20 -5.77
N ALA A 529 22.77 10.54 -4.77
CA ALA A 529 22.91 10.87 -3.37
C ALA A 529 24.29 10.45 -2.82
N PHE A 530 24.71 9.21 -3.07
CA PHE A 530 25.86 8.60 -2.37
C PHE A 530 27.11 8.39 -3.22
N GLY A 531 26.99 8.51 -4.55
CA GLY A 531 28.10 8.30 -5.49
C GLY A 531 28.60 6.85 -5.53
N SER A 532 27.77 5.89 -5.13
CA SER A 532 28.08 4.46 -5.10
C SER A 532 27.10 3.68 -5.98
N VAL A 533 27.62 2.68 -6.70
CA VAL A 533 26.79 1.70 -7.45
C VAL A 533 26.36 0.54 -6.57
N VAL A 534 27.12 0.27 -5.51
CA VAL A 534 26.92 -0.89 -4.64
C VAL A 534 25.78 -0.64 -3.65
N LEU A 535 25.68 0.57 -3.11
CA LEU A 535 24.60 0.92 -2.16
C LEU A 535 23.21 0.82 -2.78
N PRO A 536 22.95 1.37 -3.99
CA PRO A 536 21.63 1.23 -4.61
C PRO A 536 21.27 -0.21 -4.94
N LEU A 537 22.22 -1.00 -5.45
CA LEU A 537 21.96 -2.40 -5.77
C LEU A 537 21.63 -3.20 -4.51
N LYS A 538 22.40 -2.98 -3.43
CA LYS A 538 22.14 -3.59 -2.12
C LYS A 538 20.75 -3.21 -1.61
N ALA A 539 20.39 -1.93 -1.64
CA ALA A 539 19.09 -1.42 -1.19
C ALA A 539 17.93 -2.18 -1.85
N ILE A 540 18.00 -2.30 -3.18
CA ILE A 540 17.00 -3.03 -3.98
C ILE A 540 16.90 -4.50 -3.53
N VAL A 541 18.03 -5.20 -3.38
CA VAL A 541 18.04 -6.61 -2.94
C VAL A 541 17.43 -6.77 -1.54
N MET A 542 17.74 -5.86 -0.61
CA MET A 542 17.22 -5.92 0.76
C MET A 542 15.72 -5.66 0.80
N ASN A 543 15.22 -4.73 -0.02
CA ASN A 543 13.79 -4.51 -0.19
C ASN A 543 13.10 -5.74 -0.76
N MET A 544 13.68 -6.39 -1.79
CA MET A 544 13.11 -7.62 -2.35
C MET A 544 13.03 -8.75 -1.32
N LEU A 545 14.04 -8.91 -0.46
CA LEU A 545 14.00 -9.89 0.64
C LEU A 545 12.91 -9.57 1.67
N SER A 546 12.74 -8.30 2.03
CA SER A 546 11.69 -7.85 2.95
C SER A 546 10.29 -8.08 2.37
N LEU A 547 10.10 -7.73 1.10
CA LEU A 547 8.85 -7.95 0.35
C LEU A 547 8.52 -9.44 0.25
N SER A 548 9.51 -10.29 -0.07
CA SER A 548 9.32 -11.74 -0.15
C SER A 548 8.78 -12.30 1.15
N ALA A 549 9.38 -11.91 2.28
CA ALA A 549 8.92 -12.35 3.60
C ALA A 549 7.53 -11.80 3.96
N THR A 550 7.25 -10.55 3.58
CA THR A 550 5.93 -9.93 3.77
C THR A 550 4.84 -10.69 3.02
N PHE A 551 5.06 -11.00 1.74
CA PHE A 551 4.07 -11.72 0.94
C PHE A 551 3.86 -13.15 1.41
N GLY A 552 4.90 -13.84 1.87
CA GLY A 552 4.72 -15.15 2.50
C GLY A 552 3.87 -15.06 3.78
N LEU A 553 4.06 -14.03 4.60
CA LEU A 553 3.20 -13.75 5.76
C LEU A 553 1.77 -13.41 5.37
N VAL A 554 1.55 -12.65 4.30
CA VAL A 554 0.21 -12.36 3.77
C VAL A 554 -0.49 -13.64 3.34
N VAL A 555 0.21 -14.57 2.67
CA VAL A 555 -0.34 -15.89 2.32
C VAL A 555 -0.70 -16.68 3.57
N LEU A 556 0.19 -16.78 4.56
CA LEU A 556 -0.11 -17.49 5.81
C LEU A 556 -1.34 -16.92 6.52
N ILE A 557 -1.48 -15.59 6.55
CA ILE A 557 -2.55 -14.92 7.27
C ILE A 557 -3.86 -15.00 6.48
N PHE A 558 -3.89 -14.45 5.26
CA PHE A 558 -5.14 -14.22 4.52
C PHE A 558 -5.56 -15.38 3.64
N GLN A 559 -4.61 -16.16 3.11
CA GLN A 559 -4.93 -17.33 2.30
C GLN A 559 -5.15 -18.56 3.19
N GLU A 560 -4.21 -18.86 4.09
CA GLU A 560 -4.31 -20.05 4.98
C GLU A 560 -5.14 -19.78 6.25
N GLY A 561 -5.49 -18.52 6.53
CA GLY A 561 -6.37 -18.15 7.64
C GLY A 561 -5.72 -18.14 9.02
N HIS A 562 -4.39 -18.14 9.12
CA HIS A 562 -3.73 -17.97 10.40
C HIS A 562 -4.03 -16.56 10.94
N LEU A 563 -4.62 -16.46 12.14
CA LEU A 563 -5.13 -15.21 12.76
C LEU A 563 -6.50 -14.71 12.26
N SER A 564 -7.22 -15.47 11.44
CA SER A 564 -8.59 -15.14 11.00
C SER A 564 -9.54 -14.79 12.16
N GLY A 565 -9.53 -15.59 13.22
CA GLY A 565 -10.34 -15.36 14.42
C GLY A 565 -9.93 -14.12 15.24
N LEU A 566 -8.64 -13.74 15.25
CA LEU A 566 -8.18 -12.56 15.98
C LEU A 566 -8.49 -11.27 15.23
N LEU A 567 -8.34 -11.30 13.90
CA LEU A 567 -8.55 -10.16 13.01
C LEU A 567 -9.99 -10.07 12.48
N ASN A 568 -10.84 -11.04 12.83
CA ASN A 568 -12.25 -11.12 12.44
C ASN A 568 -12.44 -10.99 10.92
N PHE A 569 -11.80 -11.87 10.15
CA PHE A 569 -11.99 -11.98 8.71
C PHE A 569 -12.10 -13.45 8.30
N THR A 570 -12.68 -13.68 7.13
CA THR A 570 -12.81 -15.02 6.55
C THR A 570 -11.71 -15.24 5.52
N ALA A 571 -10.98 -16.35 5.66
CA ALA A 571 -9.94 -16.72 4.71
C ALA A 571 -10.60 -17.32 3.47
N ILE A 572 -10.42 -16.65 2.32
CA ILE A 572 -11.03 -17.03 1.03
C ILE A 572 -10.23 -18.16 0.36
N GLY A 573 -8.99 -18.40 0.81
CA GLY A 573 -8.11 -19.39 0.18
C GLY A 573 -7.48 -18.89 -1.13
N ALA A 574 -7.71 -17.63 -1.50
CA ALA A 574 -7.11 -16.97 -2.65
C ALA A 574 -6.82 -15.48 -2.37
N ILE A 575 -5.95 -14.89 -3.18
CA ILE A 575 -5.53 -13.48 -3.09
C ILE A 575 -5.75 -12.82 -4.46
N ALA A 576 -6.33 -11.62 -4.45
CA ALA A 576 -6.52 -10.82 -5.67
C ALA A 576 -5.17 -10.37 -6.26
N PRO A 577 -4.88 -10.60 -7.55
CA PRO A 577 -3.60 -10.27 -8.20
C PRO A 577 -3.15 -8.82 -8.05
N ALA A 578 -4.07 -7.86 -8.12
CA ALA A 578 -3.76 -6.44 -7.96
C ALA A 578 -3.23 -6.05 -6.56
N MET A 579 -3.57 -6.80 -5.50
CA MET A 579 -3.27 -6.39 -4.12
C MET A 579 -1.76 -6.50 -3.79
N PRO A 580 -1.04 -7.60 -4.11
CA PRO A 580 0.40 -7.64 -3.95
C PRO A 580 1.15 -6.60 -4.79
N ILE A 581 0.68 -6.26 -5.99
CA ILE A 581 1.26 -5.20 -6.83
C ILE A 581 1.18 -3.86 -6.09
N LEU A 582 0.01 -3.53 -5.57
CA LEU A 582 -0.19 -2.31 -4.80
C LEU A 582 0.77 -2.26 -3.60
N MET A 583 0.77 -3.33 -2.79
CA MET A 583 1.66 -3.44 -1.64
C MET A 583 3.13 -3.32 -2.03
N LEU A 584 3.56 -3.96 -3.12
CA LEU A 584 4.92 -3.89 -3.63
C LEU A 584 5.33 -2.45 -3.87
N VAL A 585 4.50 -1.68 -4.59
CA VAL A 585 4.84 -0.30 -4.94
C VAL A 585 4.85 0.62 -3.72
N LEU A 586 3.85 0.51 -2.85
CA LEU A 586 3.75 1.33 -1.64
C LEU A 586 4.92 1.05 -0.69
N LEU A 587 5.20 -0.23 -0.43
CA LEU A 587 6.27 -0.65 0.47
C LEU A 587 7.64 -0.33 -0.10
N PHE A 588 7.82 -0.44 -1.41
CA PHE A 588 9.08 -0.04 -2.03
C PHE A 588 9.31 1.46 -1.84
N GLY A 589 8.31 2.30 -2.12
CA GLY A 589 8.39 3.75 -1.89
C GLY A 589 8.75 4.09 -0.44
N ILE A 590 8.01 3.55 0.53
CA ILE A 590 8.21 3.83 1.96
C ILE A 590 9.56 3.28 2.46
N SER A 591 9.98 2.09 2.03
CA SER A 591 11.24 1.50 2.45
C SER A 591 12.45 2.30 1.94
N MET A 592 12.39 2.81 0.71
CA MET A 592 13.49 3.60 0.16
C MET A 592 13.76 4.87 0.95
N ASP A 593 12.71 5.54 1.43
CA ASP A 593 12.79 6.78 2.19
C ASP A 593 13.68 6.66 3.44
N TYR A 594 13.44 5.61 4.22
CA TYR A 594 14.22 5.38 5.41
C TYR A 594 15.67 4.95 5.07
N GLU A 595 15.91 4.30 3.93
CA GLU A 595 17.26 3.83 3.56
C GLU A 595 18.12 5.00 3.15
N VAL A 596 17.57 5.94 2.37
CA VAL A 596 18.18 7.24 2.10
C VAL A 596 18.53 7.93 3.42
N PHE A 597 17.62 7.94 4.40
CA PHE A 597 17.85 8.61 5.67
C PHE A 597 19.01 7.98 6.47
N LEU A 598 19.00 6.66 6.64
CA LEU A 598 20.07 5.95 7.35
C LEU A 598 21.41 6.11 6.63
N LEU A 599 21.45 5.92 5.31
CA LEU A 599 22.67 6.00 4.53
C LEU A 599 23.22 7.42 4.43
N SER A 600 22.38 8.45 4.37
CA SER A 600 22.81 9.86 4.44
C SER A 600 23.53 10.13 5.77
N ARG A 601 22.99 9.66 6.90
CA ARG A 601 23.67 9.86 8.18
C ARG A 601 24.97 9.06 8.28
N VAL A 602 24.98 7.82 7.80
CA VAL A 602 26.22 7.01 7.76
C VAL A 602 27.26 7.67 6.85
N ARG A 603 26.84 8.24 5.72
CA ARG A 603 27.71 8.95 4.79
C ARG A 603 28.32 10.20 5.42
N GLU A 604 27.52 11.01 6.11
CA GLU A 604 27.97 12.21 6.81
C GLU A 604 29.08 11.89 7.82
N GLU A 605 28.88 10.84 8.65
CA GLU A 605 29.90 10.40 9.60
C GLU A 605 31.12 9.76 8.92
N TYR A 606 30.94 9.08 7.79
CA TYR A 606 32.04 8.50 7.01
C TYR A 606 32.90 9.57 6.35
N ASP A 607 32.30 10.62 5.79
CA ASP A 607 33.03 11.73 5.17
C ASP A 607 33.83 12.53 6.23
N LEU A 608 33.40 12.53 7.49
CA LEU A 608 34.13 13.13 8.62
C LEU A 608 35.24 12.22 9.18
N THR A 609 34.98 10.92 9.35
CA THR A 609 35.87 10.00 10.09
C THR A 609 36.73 9.11 9.22
N GLY A 610 36.33 8.86 7.97
CA GLY A 610 36.94 7.87 7.06
C GLY A 610 36.79 6.40 7.50
N SER A 611 36.16 6.13 8.65
CA SER A 611 36.01 4.79 9.22
C SER A 611 34.60 4.25 8.97
N ASN A 612 34.50 3.19 8.17
CA ASN A 612 33.21 2.51 7.93
C ASN A 612 32.55 1.99 9.20
N VAL A 613 33.34 1.47 10.14
CA VAL A 613 32.80 0.86 11.35
C VAL A 613 32.17 1.91 12.25
N THR A 614 32.92 2.98 12.49
CA THR A 614 32.51 4.09 13.35
C THR A 614 31.33 4.82 12.74
N ALA A 615 31.35 5.06 11.42
CA ALA A 615 30.27 5.72 10.70
C ALA A 615 28.95 4.93 10.74
N VAL A 616 29.00 3.61 10.51
CA VAL A 616 27.80 2.75 10.58
C VAL A 616 27.25 2.69 12.01
N ALA A 617 28.10 2.50 13.01
CA ALA A 617 27.66 2.44 14.41
C ALA A 617 27.04 3.76 14.88
N ALA A 618 27.69 4.89 14.59
CA ALA A 618 27.19 6.22 14.94
C ALA A 618 25.89 6.57 14.19
N GLY A 619 25.81 6.20 12.90
CA GLY A 619 24.61 6.36 12.08
C GLY A 619 23.43 5.60 12.68
N VAL A 620 23.59 4.31 13.00
CA VAL A 620 22.53 3.49 13.60
C VAL A 620 22.15 3.98 15.00
N GLU A 621 23.12 4.38 15.83
CA GLU A 621 22.81 4.86 17.19
C GLU A 621 21.97 6.15 17.19
N ARG A 622 22.31 7.11 16.31
CA ARG A 622 21.58 8.39 16.24
C ARG A 622 20.23 8.28 15.53
N THR A 623 20.14 7.43 14.51
CA THR A 623 18.93 7.32 13.68
C THR A 623 17.96 6.24 14.17
N GLY A 624 18.45 5.21 14.86
CA GLY A 624 17.64 4.04 15.23
C GLY A 624 16.40 4.37 16.04
N SER A 625 16.49 5.29 17.03
CA SER A 625 15.31 5.71 17.79
C SER A 625 14.32 6.53 16.97
N ILE A 626 14.80 7.31 16.00
CA ILE A 626 13.93 8.14 15.16
C ILE A 626 13.20 7.26 14.15
N ILE A 627 13.94 6.38 13.46
CA ILE A 627 13.40 5.43 12.48
C ILE A 627 12.35 4.52 13.13
N THR A 628 12.64 3.95 14.30
CA THR A 628 11.66 3.09 14.99
C THR A 628 10.47 3.84 15.54
N SER A 629 10.62 5.11 15.92
CA SER A 629 9.49 5.95 16.29
C SER A 629 8.60 6.24 15.09
N ALA A 630 9.19 6.59 13.94
CA ALA A 630 8.49 6.81 12.67
C ALA A 630 7.75 5.55 12.22
N ALA A 631 8.45 4.40 12.19
CA ALA A 631 7.87 3.11 11.85
C ALA A 631 6.69 2.75 12.78
N LEU A 632 6.81 2.97 14.09
CA LEU A 632 5.72 2.73 15.03
C LEU A 632 4.50 3.61 14.75
N LEU A 633 4.71 4.89 14.43
CA LEU A 633 3.63 5.80 14.05
C LEU A 633 2.95 5.34 12.77
N PHE A 634 3.73 4.96 11.74
CA PHE A 634 3.20 4.43 10.48
C PHE A 634 2.41 3.13 10.66
N ILE A 635 2.92 2.21 11.49
CA ILE A 635 2.24 0.96 11.86
C ILE A 635 0.90 1.23 12.53
N VAL A 636 0.78 2.26 13.37
CA VAL A 636 -0.51 2.63 13.98
C VAL A 636 -1.48 3.20 12.95
N VAL A 637 -1.02 4.09 12.07
CA VAL A 637 -1.85 4.68 11.00
C VAL A 637 -2.41 3.60 10.09
N ILE A 638 -1.54 2.77 9.52
CA ILE A 638 -1.97 1.70 8.61
C ILE A 638 -2.70 0.60 9.39
N GLY A 639 -2.20 0.23 10.57
CA GLY A 639 -2.76 -0.83 11.39
C GLY A 639 -4.19 -0.56 11.84
N ALA A 640 -4.63 0.70 11.89
CA ALA A 640 -6.03 1.04 12.08
C ALA A 640 -6.93 0.48 10.96
N PHE A 641 -6.43 0.36 9.73
CA PHE A 641 -7.18 -0.27 8.63
C PHE A 641 -7.29 -1.79 8.78
N ALA A 642 -6.52 -2.42 9.67
CA ALA A 642 -6.72 -3.82 10.04
C ALA A 642 -8.05 -4.05 10.78
N THR A 643 -8.72 -2.99 11.27
CA THR A 643 -10.07 -3.09 11.85
C THR A 643 -11.18 -2.96 10.81
N SER A 644 -10.85 -2.78 9.52
CA SER A 644 -11.83 -2.65 8.44
C SER A 644 -12.72 -3.88 8.33
N GLY A 645 -13.97 -3.71 7.91
CA GLY A 645 -14.84 -4.84 7.58
C GLY A 645 -14.33 -5.63 6.36
N ILE A 646 -13.51 -5.02 5.51
CA ILE A 646 -13.21 -5.56 4.18
C ILE A 646 -11.87 -6.30 4.19
N THR A 647 -11.87 -7.54 3.73
CA THR A 647 -10.70 -8.44 3.80
C THR A 647 -9.48 -7.89 3.05
N PHE A 648 -9.65 -7.31 1.86
CA PHE A 648 -8.50 -6.78 1.11
C PHE A 648 -7.90 -5.51 1.73
N ILE A 649 -8.72 -4.65 2.36
CA ILE A 649 -8.22 -3.47 3.09
C ILE A 649 -7.43 -3.91 4.32
N LYS A 650 -7.95 -4.91 5.05
CA LYS A 650 -7.23 -5.56 6.14
C LYS A 650 -5.92 -6.16 5.67
N MET A 651 -5.89 -6.80 4.49
CA MET A 651 -4.70 -7.40 3.91
C MET A 651 -3.60 -6.38 3.65
N VAL A 652 -3.93 -5.28 2.95
CA VAL A 652 -2.99 -4.18 2.72
C VAL A 652 -2.53 -3.59 4.06
N GLY A 653 -3.47 -3.37 4.99
CA GLY A 653 -3.18 -2.79 6.30
C GLY A 653 -2.19 -3.62 7.13
N VAL A 654 -2.53 -4.89 7.38
CA VAL A 654 -1.71 -5.83 8.16
C VAL A 654 -0.40 -6.13 7.42
N GLY A 655 -0.47 -6.41 6.13
CA GLY A 655 0.70 -6.73 5.31
C GLY A 655 1.71 -5.58 5.30
N MET A 656 1.26 -4.35 5.13
CA MET A 656 2.16 -3.20 5.18
C MET A 656 2.70 -2.93 6.59
N ALA A 657 1.89 -3.07 7.64
CA ALA A 657 2.35 -2.92 9.02
C ALA A 657 3.47 -3.93 9.36
N VAL A 658 3.30 -5.19 8.94
CA VAL A 658 4.32 -6.25 9.09
C VAL A 658 5.58 -5.90 8.29
N ALA A 659 5.44 -5.46 7.03
CA ALA A 659 6.57 -5.07 6.21
C ALA A 659 7.39 -3.93 6.83
N ILE A 660 6.72 -2.87 7.31
CA ILE A 660 7.37 -1.74 7.97
C ILE A 660 8.05 -2.19 9.26
N LEU A 661 7.42 -3.06 10.06
CA LEU A 661 8.02 -3.62 11.26
C LEU A 661 9.30 -4.41 10.93
N MET A 662 9.23 -5.29 9.93
CA MET A 662 10.37 -6.09 9.47
C MET A 662 11.50 -5.21 8.94
N ASP A 663 11.17 -4.21 8.13
CA ASP A 663 12.15 -3.30 7.57
C ASP A 663 12.84 -2.47 8.67
N ALA A 664 12.07 -1.86 9.57
CA ALA A 664 12.59 -1.01 10.64
C ALA A 664 13.46 -1.78 11.65
N THR A 665 13.20 -3.07 11.87
CA THR A 665 13.87 -3.88 12.90
C THR A 665 14.90 -4.86 12.32
N ILE A 666 14.47 -5.75 11.43
CA ILE A 666 15.28 -6.84 10.89
C ILE A 666 16.23 -6.30 9.82
N ILE A 667 15.70 -5.57 8.83
CA ILE A 667 16.51 -5.06 7.73
C ILE A 667 17.45 -3.97 8.23
N ARG A 668 16.93 -2.86 8.77
CA ARG A 668 17.74 -1.71 9.19
C ARG A 668 18.54 -1.95 10.45
N GLY A 669 17.99 -2.69 11.41
CA GLY A 669 18.64 -2.93 12.68
C GLY A 669 19.76 -3.98 12.59
N LEU A 670 19.63 -4.97 11.71
CA LEU A 670 20.54 -6.12 11.66
C LEU A 670 21.20 -6.30 10.29
N LEU A 671 20.43 -6.40 9.21
CA LEU A 671 20.96 -6.77 7.90
C LEU A 671 21.78 -5.65 7.26
N VAL A 672 21.30 -4.39 7.29
CA VAL A 672 21.99 -3.23 6.69
C VAL A 672 23.37 -3.05 7.31
N PRO A 673 23.54 -2.98 8.65
CA PRO A 673 24.83 -2.78 9.29
C PRO A 673 25.78 -3.97 9.09
N ALA A 674 25.25 -5.20 9.15
CA ALA A 674 26.04 -6.40 8.92
C ALA A 674 26.64 -6.41 7.50
N MET A 675 25.82 -6.09 6.50
CA MET A 675 26.28 -6.04 5.11
C MET A 675 27.25 -4.88 4.87
N MET A 676 27.01 -3.71 5.48
CA MET A 676 27.96 -2.58 5.45
C MET A 676 29.33 -2.99 5.99
N ARG A 677 29.35 -3.77 7.08
CA ARG A 677 30.60 -4.27 7.67
C ARG A 677 31.35 -5.21 6.74
N LEU A 678 30.65 -6.16 6.12
CA LEU A 678 31.27 -7.15 5.22
C LEU A 678 31.86 -6.51 3.98
N MET A 679 31.16 -5.56 3.38
CA MET A 679 31.58 -4.91 2.14
C MET A 679 32.68 -3.86 2.35
N GLY A 680 32.85 -3.34 3.57
CA GLY A 680 33.94 -2.42 3.91
C GLY A 680 34.03 -1.21 2.97
N ARG A 681 35.17 -1.05 2.29
CA ARG A 681 35.39 0.08 1.35
C ARG A 681 34.59 -0.03 0.05
N VAL A 682 34.16 -1.24 -0.33
CA VAL A 682 33.39 -1.49 -1.56
C VAL A 682 32.03 -0.80 -1.54
N ASN A 683 31.49 -0.53 -0.35
CA ASN A 683 30.25 0.23 -0.19
C ASN A 683 30.27 1.60 -0.88
N TRP A 684 31.44 2.22 -1.02
CA TRP A 684 31.58 3.57 -1.58
C TRP A 684 32.18 3.56 -3.00
N TRP A 685 32.20 2.39 -3.64
CA TRP A 685 32.82 2.22 -4.95
C TRP A 685 31.89 2.61 -6.09
N ALA A 686 32.45 3.31 -7.07
CA ALA A 686 31.84 3.56 -8.37
C ALA A 686 32.90 3.42 -9.49
N PRO A 687 32.52 2.87 -10.66
CA PRO A 687 33.44 2.76 -11.79
C PRO A 687 33.79 4.15 -12.36
N GLY A 688 34.98 4.29 -12.94
CA GLY A 688 35.60 5.57 -13.31
C GLY A 688 34.70 6.57 -14.05
N PRO A 689 33.94 6.19 -15.10
CA PRO A 689 33.02 7.10 -15.79
C PRO A 689 31.89 7.62 -14.89
N LEU A 690 31.31 6.75 -14.07
CA LEU A 690 30.24 7.10 -13.13
C LEU A 690 30.77 7.98 -11.99
N ALA A 691 31.98 7.71 -11.49
CA ALA A 691 32.63 8.58 -10.50
C ALA A 691 32.85 10.01 -11.04
N ARG A 692 33.15 10.18 -12.34
CA ARG A 692 33.24 11.51 -12.99
C ARG A 692 31.87 12.18 -13.10
N LEU A 693 30.83 11.43 -13.45
CA LEU A 693 29.45 11.92 -13.52
C LEU A 693 28.98 12.43 -12.16
N TYR A 694 29.18 11.64 -11.10
CA TYR A 694 28.91 12.06 -9.72
C TYR A 694 29.77 13.27 -9.31
N GLY A 695 31.01 13.35 -9.76
CA GLY A 695 31.84 14.54 -9.56
C GLY A 695 31.23 15.84 -10.11
N ARG A 696 30.41 15.75 -11.17
CA ARG A 696 29.82 16.89 -11.88
C ARG A 696 28.38 17.21 -11.44
N TYR A 697 27.57 16.19 -11.14
CA TYR A 697 26.14 16.31 -10.83
C TYR A 697 25.74 15.77 -9.45
N GLY A 698 26.69 15.19 -8.71
CA GLY A 698 26.43 14.57 -7.42
C GLY A 698 25.99 15.58 -6.36
N ILE A 699 25.06 15.15 -5.54
CA ILE A 699 24.56 15.90 -4.38
C ILE A 699 25.62 15.80 -3.27
N ARG A 700 26.38 16.88 -3.04
CA ARG A 700 27.33 16.96 -1.91
C ARG A 700 26.72 17.78 -0.77
N GLU A 701 26.89 17.30 0.47
CA GLU A 701 26.42 17.97 1.68
C GLU A 701 27.46 18.96 2.26
N VAL A 702 28.74 18.81 1.91
CA VAL A 702 29.82 19.72 2.35
C VAL A 702 30.40 20.48 1.15
N PRO A 703 30.45 21.82 1.17
CA PRO A 703 31.17 22.58 0.15
C PRO A 703 32.67 22.27 0.24
N ALA A 704 33.34 22.16 -0.92
CA ALA A 704 34.75 21.79 -1.04
C ALA A 704 35.76 22.74 -0.35
N THR A 705 35.30 23.79 0.32
CA THR A 705 36.12 24.87 0.89
C THR A 705 36.65 24.61 2.31
N ASN A 706 36.22 23.55 3.01
CA ASN A 706 36.72 23.24 4.37
C ASN A 706 37.89 22.24 4.42
N LEU A 707 38.49 21.90 3.28
CA LEU A 707 39.80 21.23 3.25
C LEU A 707 40.91 22.26 3.55
N ARG A 708 40.95 22.82 4.76
CA ARG A 708 42.10 23.61 5.23
C ARG A 708 42.74 22.98 6.47
N LYS A 709 43.86 22.33 6.15
CA LYS A 709 45.05 21.98 6.95
C LYS A 709 44.87 20.96 8.08
N PRO A 710 45.68 19.88 8.11
CA PRO A 710 45.76 19.01 9.28
C PRO A 710 46.23 19.84 10.47
N LEU A 711 45.47 19.77 11.57
CA LEU A 711 45.92 20.18 12.88
C LEU A 711 47.11 19.29 13.25
N VAL A 712 48.31 19.81 13.01
CA VAL A 712 49.53 19.29 13.63
C VAL A 712 49.38 19.57 15.12
N VAL A 713 48.99 18.56 15.87
CA VAL A 713 49.09 18.57 17.33
C VAL A 713 50.58 18.43 17.65
N SER A 714 51.25 19.56 17.87
CA SER A 714 52.59 19.58 18.45
C SER A 714 52.49 19.18 19.91
N VAL A 715 52.79 17.92 20.21
CA VAL A 715 53.00 17.45 21.58
C VAL A 715 54.36 17.98 22.06
N THR A 716 54.36 19.15 22.69
CA THR A 716 55.48 19.57 23.55
C THR A 716 55.29 18.99 24.93
N ARG A 717 56.15 18.03 25.25
CA ARG A 717 56.39 17.43 26.57
C ARG A 717 56.74 18.53 27.57
N HIS A 718 55.98 18.67 28.65
CA HIS A 718 56.46 19.30 29.88
C HIS A 718 56.39 18.27 31.00
N GLU A 719 57.57 17.89 31.48
CA GLU A 719 57.78 17.10 32.69
C GLU A 719 57.60 17.97 33.95
N THR A 720 57.23 17.28 35.04
CA THR A 720 57.32 17.66 36.47
C THR A 720 56.39 18.81 36.91
N GLU A 721 55.59 18.70 37.97
CA GLU A 721 55.99 18.34 39.34
C GLU A 721 54.77 17.92 40.19
N SER A 722 55.03 17.06 41.19
CA SER A 722 54.08 16.57 42.20
C SER A 722 53.62 17.67 43.16
N HIS A 723 52.35 17.63 43.60
CA HIS A 723 51.97 17.98 44.98
C HIS A 723 50.63 17.32 45.38
N SER A 724 50.65 16.70 46.56
CA SER A 724 49.53 16.03 47.23
C SER A 724 48.67 16.99 48.04
N THR A 725 47.36 16.71 48.14
CA THR A 725 46.39 16.91 49.27
C THR A 725 45.00 16.95 48.61
N GLY A 726 43.90 16.32 49.03
CA GLY A 726 43.51 15.53 50.18
C GLY A 726 41.97 15.55 50.23
N THR A 727 41.36 14.44 50.69
CA THR A 727 40.01 14.34 51.30
C THR A 727 38.73 14.28 50.43
N THR A 728 38.14 13.08 50.44
CA THR A 728 36.72 12.71 50.63
C THR A 728 35.62 13.22 49.68
N SER A 729 35.00 12.28 48.94
CA SER A 729 33.63 11.84 49.23
C SER A 729 33.32 10.54 48.48
N ARG A 730 32.91 9.51 49.25
CA ARG A 730 32.25 8.31 48.74
C ARG A 730 30.78 8.68 48.55
N ASP A 731 30.27 8.58 47.32
CA ASP A 731 28.90 8.15 47.11
C ASP A 731 28.70 7.45 45.75
N ALA A 732 27.87 6.42 45.80
CA ALA A 732 27.73 5.32 44.87
C ALA A 732 27.44 5.69 43.39
N TYR A 733 28.39 5.38 42.51
CA TYR A 733 28.12 5.05 41.11
C TYR A 733 27.89 3.54 40.99
N ARG A 734 26.62 3.10 41.02
CA ARG A 734 26.22 1.81 40.44
C ARG A 734 25.89 2.04 38.97
N GLY A 735 26.92 1.98 38.14
CA GLY A 735 26.83 1.92 36.68
C GLY A 735 28.13 1.32 36.17
N GLY A 736 28.11 0.04 35.82
CA GLY A 736 29.31 -0.66 35.36
C GLY A 736 29.93 0.02 34.12
N PRO A 737 31.26 -0.06 33.95
CA PRO A 737 31.93 0.53 32.80
C PRO A 737 31.52 -0.19 31.50
N CYS A 738 31.34 0.60 30.44
CA CYS A 738 31.33 0.07 29.07
C CYS A 738 32.61 -0.73 28.81
N PRO A 739 32.58 -1.75 27.93
CA PRO A 739 33.80 -2.45 27.55
C PRO A 739 34.77 -1.44 26.94
N ALA A 740 35.93 -1.31 27.57
CA ALA A 740 37.05 -0.53 27.08
C ALA A 740 37.42 -0.99 25.65
N ASP A 741 37.83 -0.02 24.84
CA ASP A 741 38.49 -0.26 23.55
C ASP A 741 39.58 -1.33 23.72
N PRO A 742 39.61 -2.38 22.88
CA PRO A 742 40.76 -3.26 22.85
C PRO A 742 41.94 -2.49 22.24
N GLU A 743 42.84 -2.05 23.12
CA GLU A 743 44.26 -1.77 22.92
C GLU A 743 44.76 -1.72 21.47
N THR A 744 44.97 -0.52 20.95
CA THR A 744 46.02 -0.28 19.95
C THR A 744 47.30 0.12 20.69
N THR A 745 48.07 -0.86 21.13
CA THR A 745 49.51 -0.67 21.37
C THR A 745 50.22 -0.73 20.01
N PRO A 746 51.02 0.28 19.63
CA PRO A 746 51.84 0.17 18.42
C PRO A 746 53.02 -0.75 18.75
N ARG A 747 53.03 -1.96 18.19
CA ARG A 747 54.26 -2.75 18.06
C ARG A 747 54.94 -2.34 16.76
N ASP A 748 56.17 -1.87 16.90
CA ASP A 748 57.12 -1.65 15.83
C ASP A 748 57.30 -2.90 14.96
N ALA A 749 57.11 -2.76 13.65
CA ALA A 749 57.63 -3.67 12.61
C ALA A 749 57.68 -2.91 11.26
N PRO A 750 58.62 -3.24 10.36
CA PRO A 750 59.24 -2.26 9.45
C PRO A 750 58.47 -2.03 8.14
N LEU A 751 58.74 -0.87 7.56
CA LEU A 751 58.33 -0.43 6.21
C LEU A 751 58.75 -1.43 5.13
N GLU A 752 57.78 -2.11 4.49
CA GLU A 752 57.97 -2.74 3.19
C GLU A 752 57.55 -1.81 2.04
N ALA A 753 58.34 -1.87 0.97
CA ALA A 753 58.41 -0.96 -0.16
C ALA A 753 57.19 -1.00 -1.12
N PRO A 754 57.00 0.05 -1.95
CA PRO A 754 55.89 0.11 -2.91
C PRO A 754 56.18 -0.71 -4.18
N TRP A 755 55.22 -1.53 -4.62
CA TRP A 755 55.23 -2.16 -5.95
C TRP A 755 54.48 -1.31 -7.00
N PRO A 756 54.86 -1.42 -8.28
CA PRO A 756 54.73 -0.34 -9.25
C PRO A 756 53.39 -0.34 -9.99
N ARG A 757 53.11 0.81 -10.58
CA ARG A 757 52.04 1.02 -11.55
C ARG A 757 52.34 0.26 -12.84
N THR A 758 51.34 -0.48 -13.32
CA THR A 758 50.92 -0.53 -14.74
C THR A 758 49.42 -0.72 -14.78
#